data_AF-A0A812MVE5-F1
#
_entry.id   AF-A0A812MVE5-F1
#
_cell.length_a   1.000
_cell.length_b   1.000
_cell.length_c   1.000
_cell.angle_alpha   90.00
_cell.angle_beta   90.00
_cell.angle_gamma   90.00
#
_symmetry.space_group_name_H-M   'P 1'
#
loop_
_entity.id
_entity.type
_entity.pdbx_description
1 polymer ?
#
loop_
_entity_poly.entity_id
_entity_poly.type
_entity_poly.pdbx_seq_one_letter_code
_entity_poly.pdbx_strand_id
1 'polypeptide(L)'
;MTLQPLKRARAASAGTLADTVSFSVLARREHDEGQLRTERRRITDEVLQFLESPACPCGELLQHLQLTLVGGKKEEKYGFHWHFVQPMALLFLLTERVPSFGDMLQRIMDEKGRLRIGLYSDETKPGNPLRPDHGRAQVCFYFTCLDLPDWVRCQTGAWFHFSAFPCKLLSDVPGGLSHLFCKTMDVFFGEHFRWNFKTGFPLKCSKGTFLAQGSFECFVGDEKAIRETFSLRGATGTKPCCHCMNVLGHMDKHSVTVPGLVHYSCDDPGKFVLHSSQTFRTMCQKLEIAPKKDQKKLGQLFGLTMHPNAVLFCAPWKDSVDCVQHVYWDWMHILCASSGMGQYEVNEFLKILVDRGVSLDMLDEYAQQWRLPQRTSNLCKGFFAERLNKEPDSCLKCFAGELLTAVLILDALRQDVLRHVPETAEHCRCLALLAKIFRILGSGDRAVQQLQELRRCIAEHARLFRRLYENCVKPKFHWAFHVPGCMEKFGERKNAVVKSLATIANGSHLQQNLNMRAAYSNVSHILQNPLFFSEVGLREPVRDLPWAVALLHSVLPGVQQVKAARFMKTAKGTIAAGDTIWKPGTAEVMVVDECLQAASLDGAQWLGFHGVICNQVGPDLFEASEERGIRAWSSEHEAVPVKLRLRILQIYRPGS
;
A
#
# COMPACT_ATOMS: atom_id res chain seq x y z
N MET A 1 4.14 10.72 -57.52
CA MET A 1 2.67 10.79 -57.63
C MET A 1 2.11 9.47 -57.10
N THR A 2 2.18 9.16 -55.80
CA THR A 2 1.38 9.71 -54.68
C THR A 2 -0.12 9.71 -54.96
N LEU A 3 -0.78 8.58 -54.71
CA LEU A 3 -2.23 8.48 -54.53
C LEU A 3 -2.49 8.04 -53.08
N GLN A 4 -3.16 8.92 -52.34
CA GLN A 4 -3.52 8.80 -50.92
C GLN A 4 -4.65 7.77 -50.71
N PRO A 5 -4.66 7.02 -49.59
CA PRO A 5 -5.83 6.27 -49.16
C PRO A 5 -6.83 7.16 -48.39
N LEU A 6 -8.10 6.96 -48.72
CA LEU A 6 -9.28 7.60 -48.15
C LEU A 6 -9.34 7.58 -46.61
N LYS A 7 -9.55 8.76 -46.01
CA LYS A 7 -9.95 8.92 -44.61
C LYS A 7 -11.33 8.30 -44.39
N ARG A 8 -11.40 7.22 -43.59
CA ARG A 8 -12.67 6.78 -42.98
C ARG A 8 -13.06 7.76 -41.87
N ALA A 9 -14.18 8.46 -42.08
CA ALA A 9 -14.85 9.25 -41.06
C ALA A 9 -15.28 8.34 -39.89
N ARG A 10 -14.90 8.71 -38.66
CA ARG A 10 -15.47 8.11 -37.44
C ARG A 10 -16.89 8.65 -37.27
N ALA A 11 -17.87 7.77 -37.36
CA ALA A 11 -19.24 8.04 -36.92
C ALA A 11 -19.24 8.38 -35.43
N ALA A 12 -19.87 9.50 -35.09
CA ALA A 12 -20.12 9.90 -33.72
C ALA A 12 -21.19 8.98 -33.12
N SER A 13 -20.79 8.07 -32.23
CA SER A 13 -21.71 7.37 -31.34
C SER A 13 -22.00 8.27 -30.14
N ALA A 14 -23.23 8.76 -30.03
CA ALA A 14 -23.76 9.33 -28.80
C ALA A 14 -23.77 8.24 -27.72
N GLY A 15 -22.96 8.42 -26.68
CA GLY A 15 -22.83 7.49 -25.55
C GLY A 15 -22.68 8.26 -24.26
N THR A 16 -23.70 8.15 -23.41
CA THR A 16 -23.73 8.25 -21.93
C THR A 16 -22.64 9.06 -21.21
N LEU A 17 -23.10 10.11 -20.55
CA LEU A 17 -22.42 11.11 -19.71
C LEU A 17 -21.85 10.57 -18.37
N ALA A 18 -21.31 9.35 -18.34
CA ALA A 18 -20.85 8.69 -17.11
C ALA A 18 -19.51 7.97 -17.31
N ASP A 19 -18.51 8.67 -17.82
CA ASP A 19 -17.12 8.34 -17.57
C ASP A 19 -16.52 9.54 -16.86
N THR A 20 -16.00 9.30 -15.65
CA THR A 20 -15.06 10.14 -14.89
C THR A 20 -14.63 11.40 -15.63
N VAL A 21 -14.88 12.58 -15.08
CA VAL A 21 -14.07 13.76 -15.44
C VAL A 21 -12.64 13.39 -15.08
N SER A 22 -11.94 12.80 -16.05
CA SER A 22 -10.52 12.58 -15.98
C SER A 22 -9.95 13.98 -15.93
N PHE A 23 -9.59 14.42 -14.74
CA PHE A 23 -9.00 15.74 -14.52
C PHE A 23 -7.71 15.94 -15.36
N SER A 24 -7.17 14.87 -15.97
CA SER A 24 -6.14 14.91 -17.00
C SER A 24 -6.58 15.50 -18.35
N VAL A 25 -7.88 15.39 -18.71
CA VAL A 25 -8.46 15.96 -19.95
C VAL A 25 -8.58 17.48 -19.83
N LEU A 26 -8.82 18.01 -18.63
CA LEU A 26 -8.89 19.46 -18.36
C LEU A 26 -7.54 20.16 -18.48
N ALA A 27 -6.43 19.43 -18.25
CA ALA A 27 -5.08 20.00 -18.28
C ALA A 27 -4.50 20.15 -19.70
N ARG A 28 -5.17 19.66 -20.75
CA ARG A 28 -4.67 19.66 -22.13
C ARG A 28 -5.35 20.65 -23.08
N ARG A 29 -6.31 21.44 -22.60
CA ARG A 29 -6.95 22.45 -23.44
C ARG A 29 -6.29 23.80 -23.21
N GLU A 30 -5.76 24.38 -24.28
CA GLU A 30 -5.35 25.79 -24.36
C GLU A 30 -6.59 26.66 -24.14
N HIS A 31 -6.93 26.95 -22.89
CA HIS A 31 -7.99 27.89 -22.53
C HIS A 31 -7.40 29.11 -21.84
N ASP A 32 -8.00 30.25 -22.15
CA ASP A 32 -7.78 31.55 -21.54
C ASP A 32 -7.84 31.47 -19.99
N GLU A 33 -6.98 32.20 -19.28
CA GLU A 33 -6.85 32.13 -17.82
C GLU A 33 -8.18 32.45 -17.10
N GLY A 34 -8.99 33.33 -17.66
CA GLY A 34 -10.32 33.66 -17.15
C GLY A 34 -11.28 32.48 -17.16
N GLN A 35 -11.29 31.69 -18.23
CA GLN A 35 -12.13 30.49 -18.37
C GLN A 35 -11.68 29.39 -17.41
N LEU A 36 -10.36 29.22 -17.23
CA LEU A 36 -9.80 28.25 -16.29
C LEU A 36 -10.15 28.56 -14.83
N ARG A 37 -10.25 29.84 -14.44
CA ARG A 37 -10.66 30.25 -13.09
C ARG A 37 -12.14 29.92 -12.84
N THR A 38 -13.02 30.25 -13.77
CA THR A 38 -14.45 29.95 -13.67
C THR A 38 -14.71 28.45 -13.59
N GLU A 39 -14.03 27.65 -14.42
CA GLU A 39 -14.16 26.20 -14.41
C GLU A 39 -13.63 25.57 -13.11
N ARG A 40 -12.51 26.06 -12.57
CA ARG A 40 -11.99 25.62 -11.26
C ARG A 40 -12.97 25.92 -10.14
N ARG A 41 -13.62 27.09 -10.16
CA ARG A 41 -14.62 27.47 -9.17
C ARG A 41 -15.85 26.56 -9.26
N ARG A 42 -16.38 26.34 -10.47
CA ARG A 42 -17.50 25.42 -10.70
C ARG A 42 -17.23 24.02 -10.14
N ILE A 43 -16.06 23.45 -10.44
CA ILE A 43 -15.65 22.14 -9.94
C ILE A 43 -15.56 22.13 -8.41
N THR A 44 -15.02 23.19 -7.81
CA THR A 44 -14.96 23.32 -6.35
C THR A 44 -16.36 23.36 -5.75
N ASP A 45 -17.28 24.10 -6.36
CA ASP A 45 -18.67 24.22 -5.90
C ASP A 45 -19.40 22.86 -6.05
N GLU A 46 -19.21 22.13 -7.16
CA GLU A 46 -19.74 20.77 -7.35
C GLU A 46 -19.20 19.78 -6.30
N VAL A 47 -17.89 19.87 -6.00
CA VAL A 47 -17.25 19.04 -4.98
C VAL A 47 -17.80 19.37 -3.59
N LEU A 48 -17.98 20.64 -3.27
CA LEU A 48 -18.58 21.08 -2.01
C LEU A 48 -20.00 20.57 -1.89
N GLN A 49 -20.84 20.77 -2.92
CA GLN A 49 -22.22 20.31 -2.94
C GLN A 49 -22.33 18.78 -2.80
N PHE A 50 -21.41 18.01 -3.41
CA PHE A 50 -21.40 16.56 -3.26
C PHE A 50 -21.08 16.10 -1.83
N LEU A 51 -20.19 16.83 -1.17
CA LEU A 51 -19.68 16.56 0.16
C LEU A 51 -20.55 17.18 1.27
N GLU A 52 -21.43 18.11 0.92
CA GLU A 52 -22.50 18.56 1.80
C GLU A 52 -23.38 17.36 2.16
N SER A 53 -23.48 17.13 3.47
CA SER A 53 -24.27 16.06 4.08
C SER A 53 -25.57 16.66 4.62
N PRO A 54 -26.69 15.92 4.66
CA PRO A 54 -27.77 16.23 5.61
C PRO A 54 -27.18 16.36 7.02
N ALA A 55 -27.82 17.15 7.89
CA ALA A 55 -27.33 17.57 9.21
C ALA A 55 -26.49 16.50 9.94
N CYS A 56 -25.17 16.54 9.73
CA CYS A 56 -24.26 15.58 10.33
C CYS A 56 -24.05 15.99 11.80
N PRO A 57 -24.34 15.12 12.78
CA PRO A 57 -24.17 15.45 14.19
C PRO A 57 -22.70 15.75 14.54
N CYS A 58 -21.75 15.25 13.73
CA CYS A 58 -20.32 15.44 13.90
C CYS A 58 -19.78 16.77 13.32
N GLY A 59 -20.65 17.59 12.73
CA GLY A 59 -20.30 18.88 12.13
C GLY A 59 -19.96 18.79 10.64
N GLU A 60 -19.39 19.86 10.10
CA GLU A 60 -19.01 19.95 8.69
C GLU A 60 -17.88 18.98 8.34
N LEU A 61 -17.87 18.49 7.10
CA LEU A 61 -16.85 17.56 6.62
C LEU A 61 -15.49 18.22 6.48
N LEU A 62 -15.41 19.45 5.97
CA LEU A 62 -14.16 20.20 5.89
C LEU A 62 -14.08 21.17 7.06
N GLN A 63 -13.09 20.99 7.92
CA GLN A 63 -12.83 21.88 9.05
C GLN A 63 -11.39 22.40 8.98
N HIS A 64 -11.01 23.25 9.91
CA HIS A 64 -9.66 23.76 10.00
C HIS A 64 -9.21 23.96 11.45
N LEU A 65 -7.90 23.84 11.67
CA LEU A 65 -7.22 24.23 12.89
C LEU A 65 -6.37 25.47 12.63
N GLN A 66 -6.31 26.38 13.59
CA GLN A 66 -5.33 27.46 13.55
C GLN A 66 -4.00 26.95 14.13
N LEU A 67 -2.95 26.99 13.32
CA LEU A 67 -1.58 26.68 13.72
C LEU A 67 -0.78 27.97 13.87
N THR A 68 0.10 27.99 14.86
CA THR A 68 1.08 29.06 15.04
C THR A 68 2.37 28.67 14.33
N LEU A 69 2.73 29.41 13.28
CA LEU A 69 4.00 29.26 12.59
C LEU A 69 5.02 30.27 13.13
N VAL A 70 6.30 29.89 13.15
CA VAL A 70 7.44 30.73 13.53
C VAL A 70 8.26 30.94 12.26
N GLY A 71 8.14 32.11 11.65
CA GLY A 71 8.72 32.38 10.34
C GLY A 71 10.25 32.21 10.29
N GLY A 72 10.76 31.81 9.12
CA GLY A 72 12.20 31.76 8.87
C GLY A 72 12.85 33.15 8.90
N LYS A 73 13.83 33.34 9.80
CA LYS A 73 14.73 34.51 10.00
C LYS A 73 14.25 35.69 10.86
N LYS A 74 12.99 35.76 11.28
CA LYS A 74 12.52 36.68 12.33
C LYS A 74 11.42 35.98 13.12
N GLU A 75 11.44 36.10 14.45
CA GLU A 75 10.50 35.49 15.41
C GLU A 75 9.03 35.96 15.26
N GLU A 76 8.62 36.42 14.09
CA GLU A 76 7.23 36.79 13.81
C GLU A 76 6.38 35.53 13.75
N LYS A 77 5.47 35.45 14.71
CA LYS A 77 4.44 34.41 14.78
C LYS A 77 3.26 34.83 13.91
N TYR A 78 2.82 33.95 13.03
CA TYR A 78 1.61 34.18 12.25
C TYR A 78 0.71 32.93 12.27
N GLY A 79 -0.59 33.16 12.18
CA GLY A 79 -1.59 32.10 12.14
C GLY A 79 -1.69 31.47 10.76
N PHE A 80 -1.76 30.14 10.71
CA PHE A 80 -2.00 29.37 9.50
C PHE A 80 -3.23 28.49 9.68
N HIS A 81 -4.21 28.58 8.78
CA HIS A 81 -5.39 27.72 8.80
C HIS A 81 -5.07 26.39 8.13
N TRP A 82 -4.87 25.36 8.94
CA TRP A 82 -4.65 24.00 8.46
C TRP A 82 -5.98 23.28 8.28
N HIS A 83 -6.42 23.17 7.03
CA HIS A 83 -7.66 22.46 6.70
C HIS A 83 -7.51 20.93 6.80
N PHE A 84 -8.58 20.25 7.18
CA PHE A 84 -8.64 18.80 7.23
C PHE A 84 -10.07 18.29 6.98
N VAL A 85 -10.16 17.03 6.56
CA VAL A 85 -11.41 16.28 6.44
C VAL A 85 -11.72 15.68 7.80
N GLN A 86 -12.82 16.08 8.43
CA GLN A 86 -13.24 15.62 9.75
C GLN A 86 -13.57 14.11 9.70
N PRO A 87 -12.73 13.22 10.31
CA PRO A 87 -12.90 11.77 10.26
C PRO A 87 -14.29 11.24 10.67
N MET A 88 -14.88 11.78 11.73
CA MET A 88 -16.17 11.34 12.25
C MET A 88 -17.31 11.70 11.29
N ALA A 89 -17.28 12.91 10.72
CA ALA A 89 -18.24 13.34 9.70
C ALA A 89 -18.11 12.51 8.41
N LEU A 90 -16.87 12.18 8.01
CA LEU A 90 -16.60 11.33 6.86
C LEU A 90 -17.18 9.92 7.04
N LEU A 91 -16.92 9.29 8.20
CA LEU A 91 -17.46 7.97 8.50
C LEU A 91 -18.98 7.98 8.59
N PHE A 92 -19.58 9.00 9.22
CA PHE A 92 -21.04 9.17 9.24
C PHE A 92 -21.60 9.19 7.82
N LEU A 93 -21.08 10.07 6.95
CA LEU A 93 -21.50 10.20 5.56
C LEU A 93 -21.40 8.88 4.79
N LEU A 94 -20.29 8.17 4.96
CA LEU A 94 -20.08 6.87 4.30
C LEU A 94 -21.06 5.81 4.79
N THR A 95 -21.28 5.73 6.10
CA THR A 95 -22.23 4.74 6.67
C THR A 95 -23.69 5.06 6.35
N GLU A 96 -24.04 6.34 6.21
CA GLU A 96 -25.37 6.77 5.79
C GLU A 96 -25.64 6.41 4.33
N ARG A 97 -24.67 6.67 3.45
CA ARG A 97 -24.81 6.39 2.01
C ARG A 97 -24.55 4.92 1.65
N VAL A 98 -23.83 4.18 2.50
CA VAL A 98 -23.46 2.78 2.27
C VAL A 98 -23.80 1.92 3.50
N PRO A 99 -25.06 1.46 3.64
CA PRO A 99 -25.49 0.71 4.83
C PRO A 99 -24.66 -0.54 5.12
N SER A 100 -24.14 -1.23 4.08
CA SER A 100 -23.27 -2.42 4.24
C SER A 100 -21.94 -2.10 4.92
N PHE A 101 -21.41 -0.88 4.76
CA PHE A 101 -20.26 -0.41 5.51
C PHE A 101 -20.63 -0.15 6.97
N GLY A 102 -21.79 0.46 7.21
CA GLY A 102 -22.37 0.62 8.54
C GLY A 102 -22.53 -0.70 9.28
N ASP A 103 -23.08 -1.72 8.61
CA ASP A 103 -23.25 -3.07 9.15
C ASP A 103 -21.92 -3.77 9.45
N MET A 104 -20.88 -3.48 8.67
CA MET A 104 -19.53 -3.98 8.92
C MET A 104 -18.92 -3.33 10.17
N LEU A 105 -19.01 -2.01 10.30
CA LEU A 105 -18.53 -1.29 11.48
C LEU A 105 -19.32 -1.65 12.74
N GLN A 106 -20.64 -1.83 12.65
CA GLN A 106 -21.47 -2.31 13.75
C GLN A 106 -21.00 -3.68 14.24
N ARG A 107 -20.78 -4.63 13.33
CA ARG A 107 -20.27 -5.97 13.70
C ARG A 107 -18.93 -5.89 14.41
N ILE A 108 -18.02 -5.05 13.92
CA ILE A 108 -16.73 -4.81 14.58
C ILE A 108 -16.95 -4.24 15.99
N MET A 109 -17.85 -3.27 16.15
CA MET A 109 -18.19 -2.71 17.47
C MET A 109 -18.80 -3.76 18.41
N ASP A 110 -19.69 -4.61 17.92
CA ASP A 110 -20.33 -5.68 18.70
C ASP A 110 -19.29 -6.73 19.16
N GLU A 111 -18.33 -7.07 18.30
CA GLU A 111 -17.32 -8.10 18.56
C GLU A 111 -16.13 -7.59 19.39
N LYS A 112 -15.69 -6.34 19.16
CA LYS A 112 -14.45 -5.79 19.72
C LYS A 112 -14.67 -4.67 20.73
N GLY A 113 -15.88 -4.11 20.79
CA GLY A 113 -16.23 -2.96 21.62
C GLY A 113 -15.65 -1.61 21.16
N ARG A 114 -14.76 -1.60 20.17
CA ARG A 114 -14.08 -0.40 19.66
C ARG A 114 -13.46 -0.63 18.29
N LEU A 115 -13.31 0.46 17.54
CA LEU A 115 -12.56 0.52 16.29
C LEU A 115 -11.07 0.77 16.57
N ARG A 116 -10.18 -0.07 16.05
CA ARG A 116 -8.74 0.15 16.07
C ARG A 116 -8.31 1.08 14.94
N ILE A 117 -7.82 2.28 15.25
CA ILE A 117 -7.48 3.30 14.25
C ILE A 117 -5.97 3.31 13.97
N GLY A 118 -5.63 3.08 12.70
CA GLY A 118 -4.28 3.27 12.18
C GLY A 118 -4.15 4.60 11.44
N LEU A 119 -3.10 5.36 11.71
CA LEU A 119 -2.74 6.59 11.01
C LEU A 119 -1.56 6.32 10.07
N TYR A 120 -1.56 6.94 8.91
CA TYR A 120 -0.45 6.83 7.95
C TYR A 120 -0.04 8.20 7.45
N SER A 121 1.26 8.39 7.23
CA SER A 121 1.81 9.59 6.60
C SER A 121 2.71 9.24 5.41
N ASP A 122 2.57 9.99 4.33
CA ASP A 122 3.46 9.93 3.16
C ASP A 122 3.75 11.34 2.63
N GLU A 123 4.94 11.52 2.05
CA GLU A 123 5.28 12.73 1.31
C GLU A 123 4.86 12.57 -0.14
N THR A 124 3.94 13.41 -0.58
CA THR A 124 3.51 13.47 -1.97
C THR A 124 4.16 14.66 -2.66
N LYS A 125 4.93 14.38 -3.71
CA LYS A 125 5.56 15.39 -4.58
C LYS A 125 4.80 15.47 -5.91
N PRO A 126 4.03 16.53 -6.16
CA PRO A 126 3.42 16.75 -7.46
C PRO A 126 4.44 16.85 -8.59
N GLY A 127 4.02 16.58 -9.83
CA GLY A 127 4.82 16.81 -11.03
C GLY A 127 5.12 15.54 -11.83
N ASN A 128 5.94 15.69 -12.88
CA ASN A 128 6.44 14.54 -13.64
C ASN A 128 7.34 13.71 -12.70
N PRO A 129 7.17 12.37 -12.59
CA PRO A 129 8.07 11.53 -11.81
C PRO A 129 9.56 11.73 -12.12
N LEU A 130 9.90 12.09 -13.37
CA LEU A 130 11.26 12.39 -13.81
C LEU A 130 11.73 13.82 -13.47
N ARG A 131 10.80 14.72 -13.14
CA ARG A 131 11.07 16.10 -12.71
C ARG A 131 10.05 16.53 -11.64
N PRO A 132 10.22 16.05 -10.39
CA PRO A 132 9.30 16.37 -9.30
C PRO A 132 9.31 17.87 -8.98
N ASP A 133 8.14 18.44 -8.69
CA ASP A 133 8.02 19.81 -8.20
C ASP A 133 8.11 19.83 -6.67
N HIS A 134 9.34 19.96 -6.18
CA HIS A 134 9.63 20.05 -4.74
C HIS A 134 8.96 21.24 -4.06
N GLY A 135 8.68 22.34 -4.79
CA GLY A 135 8.04 23.54 -4.24
C GLY A 135 6.58 23.30 -3.84
N ARG A 136 5.97 22.24 -4.35
CA ARG A 136 4.59 21.84 -4.07
C ARG A 136 4.45 20.58 -3.23
N ALA A 137 5.55 20.01 -2.74
CA ALA A 137 5.54 18.83 -1.90
C ALA A 137 4.60 19.02 -0.70
N GLN A 138 3.78 18.01 -0.42
CA GLN A 138 2.86 17.97 0.71
C GLN A 138 3.15 16.72 1.54
N VAL A 139 3.15 16.86 2.86
CA VAL A 139 2.97 15.71 3.75
C VAL A 139 1.48 15.45 3.88
N CYS A 140 1.05 14.22 3.66
CA CYS A 140 -0.35 13.85 3.71
C CYS A 140 -0.58 12.83 4.80
N PHE A 141 -1.67 13.01 5.56
CA PHE A 141 -2.12 12.12 6.61
C PHE A 141 -3.38 11.37 6.17
N TYR A 142 -3.42 10.09 6.54
CA TYR A 142 -4.51 9.16 6.26
C TYR A 142 -4.87 8.41 7.52
N PHE A 143 -6.07 7.84 7.53
CA PHE A 143 -6.47 6.92 8.58
C PHE A 143 -7.26 5.74 8.03
N THR A 144 -7.30 4.63 8.78
CA THR A 144 -8.17 3.50 8.50
C THR A 144 -8.54 2.80 9.80
N CYS A 145 -9.56 1.93 9.74
CA CYS A 145 -9.87 1.00 10.81
C CYS A 145 -9.17 -0.34 10.52
N LEU A 146 -8.27 -0.75 11.41
CA LEU A 146 -7.48 -1.98 11.32
C LEU A 146 -8.33 -3.24 11.45
N ASP A 147 -9.55 -3.13 11.99
CA ASP A 147 -10.49 -4.25 12.12
C ASP A 147 -11.32 -4.49 10.86
N LEU A 148 -11.25 -3.60 9.87
CA LEU A 148 -11.86 -3.88 8.57
C LEU A 148 -11.23 -5.13 7.97
N PRO A 149 -11.99 -5.97 7.24
CA PRO A 149 -11.42 -7.13 6.57
C PRO A 149 -10.26 -6.76 5.65
N ASP A 150 -9.25 -7.62 5.55
CA ASP A 150 -8.07 -7.41 4.71
C ASP A 150 -8.43 -7.06 3.25
N TRP A 151 -9.43 -7.74 2.69
CA TRP A 151 -9.93 -7.46 1.34
C TRP A 151 -10.56 -6.07 1.19
N VAL A 152 -10.98 -5.42 2.29
CA VAL A 152 -11.31 -3.99 2.32
C VAL A 152 -10.03 -3.18 2.45
N ARG A 153 -9.23 -3.41 3.49
CA ARG A 153 -8.05 -2.58 3.84
C ARG A 153 -7.00 -2.52 2.72
N CYS A 154 -6.90 -3.56 1.90
CA CYS A 154 -6.00 -3.62 0.75
C CYS A 154 -6.50 -2.86 -0.50
N GLN A 155 -7.75 -2.37 -0.52
CA GLN A 155 -8.30 -1.63 -1.66
C GLN A 155 -7.83 -0.17 -1.68
N THR A 156 -7.69 0.36 -2.90
CA THR A 156 -7.49 1.79 -3.11
C THR A 156 -8.71 2.53 -2.55
N GLY A 157 -8.52 3.38 -1.55
CA GLY A 157 -9.60 4.15 -0.92
C GLY A 157 -10.01 3.67 0.46
N ALA A 158 -9.49 2.53 0.95
CA ALA A 158 -9.75 2.08 2.32
C ALA A 158 -8.89 2.82 3.37
N TRP A 159 -7.90 3.58 2.91
CA TRP A 159 -7.19 4.59 3.69
C TRP A 159 -7.81 5.95 3.40
N PHE A 160 -8.61 6.43 4.33
CA PHE A 160 -9.35 7.67 4.24
C PHE A 160 -8.40 8.86 4.32
N HIS A 161 -8.56 9.84 3.43
CA HIS A 161 -7.76 11.06 3.45
C HIS A 161 -8.17 11.92 4.65
N PHE A 162 -7.20 12.31 5.47
CA PHE A 162 -7.43 13.26 6.56
C PHE A 162 -7.01 14.67 6.15
N SER A 163 -5.72 14.86 5.83
CA SER A 163 -5.20 16.20 5.54
C SER A 163 -3.93 16.16 4.72
N ALA A 164 -3.62 17.28 4.09
CA ALA A 164 -2.33 17.59 3.49
C ALA A 164 -1.74 18.82 4.19
N PHE A 165 -0.42 18.94 4.23
CA PHE A 165 0.29 20.12 4.74
C PHE A 165 1.52 20.41 3.86
N PRO A 166 1.81 21.68 3.50
CA PRO A 166 2.94 21.99 2.64
C PRO A 166 4.28 21.69 3.31
N CYS A 167 5.11 20.85 2.67
CA CYS A 167 6.42 20.47 3.22
C CYS A 167 7.32 21.68 3.47
N LYS A 168 7.22 22.72 2.62
CA LYS A 168 7.99 23.96 2.75
C LYS A 168 7.69 24.76 4.03
N LEU A 169 6.53 24.54 4.66
CA LEU A 169 6.14 25.21 5.90
C LEU A 169 6.46 24.37 7.15
N LEU A 170 6.91 23.12 6.99
CA LEU A 170 7.19 22.23 8.13
C LEU A 170 8.31 22.77 9.02
N SER A 171 9.29 23.48 8.45
CA SER A 171 10.36 24.14 9.21
C SER A 171 9.84 25.23 10.14
N ASP A 172 8.71 25.84 9.77
CA ASP A 172 8.11 26.95 10.50
C ASP A 172 7.13 26.45 11.56
N VAL A 173 6.75 25.17 11.54
CA VAL A 173 5.95 24.54 12.59
C VAL A 173 6.86 24.21 13.78
N PRO A 174 6.59 24.73 15.00
CA PRO A 174 7.35 24.35 16.18
C PRO A 174 7.28 22.84 16.44
N GLY A 175 8.41 22.14 16.36
CA GLY A 175 8.44 20.67 16.48
C GLY A 175 8.09 19.92 15.19
N GLY A 176 7.92 20.63 14.07
CA GLY A 176 7.76 20.09 12.73
C GLY A 176 6.58 19.12 12.61
N LEU A 177 6.83 18.00 11.91
CA LEU A 177 5.83 16.96 11.67
C LEU A 177 5.27 16.36 12.96
N SER A 178 6.09 16.25 14.01
CA SER A 178 5.66 15.72 15.31
C SER A 178 4.57 16.56 15.95
N HIS A 179 4.63 17.88 15.81
CA HIS A 179 3.59 18.76 16.33
C HIS A 179 2.30 18.71 15.50
N LEU A 180 2.41 18.61 14.17
CA LEU A 180 1.26 18.32 13.31
C LEU A 180 0.60 16.99 13.69
N PHE A 181 1.40 16.01 14.10
CA PHE A 181 0.88 14.77 14.62
C PHE A 181 0.20 14.95 16.00
N CYS A 182 0.73 15.73 16.95
CA CYS A 182 -0.02 16.11 18.17
C CYS A 182 -1.39 16.71 17.79
N LYS A 183 -1.46 17.60 16.78
CA LYS A 183 -2.72 18.19 16.30
C LYS A 183 -3.65 17.23 15.59
N THR A 184 -3.11 16.23 14.90
CA THR A 184 -3.91 15.12 14.35
C THR A 184 -4.52 14.31 15.49
N MET A 185 -3.74 13.98 16.51
CA MET A 185 -4.23 13.27 17.69
C MET A 185 -5.31 14.06 18.44
N ASP A 186 -5.17 15.38 18.54
CA ASP A 186 -6.19 16.28 19.11
C ASP A 186 -7.54 16.12 18.37
N VAL A 187 -7.55 16.07 17.04
CA VAL A 187 -8.79 15.90 16.26
C VAL A 187 -9.43 14.53 16.47
N PHE A 188 -8.63 13.47 16.51
CA PHE A 188 -9.14 12.11 16.58
C PHE A 188 -9.53 11.68 18.01
N PHE A 189 -8.85 12.19 19.05
CA PHE A 189 -8.96 11.67 20.41
C PHE A 189 -8.96 12.77 21.51
N GLY A 190 -8.79 14.04 21.13
CA GLY A 190 -8.66 15.16 22.07
C GLY A 190 -10.00 15.63 22.64
N GLU A 191 -10.00 16.00 23.91
CA GLU A 191 -11.20 16.37 24.67
C GLU A 191 -11.82 17.71 24.23
N HIS A 192 -11.08 18.52 23.47
CA HIS A 192 -11.58 19.76 22.88
C HIS A 192 -12.62 19.55 21.78
N PHE A 193 -12.67 18.35 21.19
CA PHE A 193 -13.67 17.99 20.20
C PHE A 193 -14.82 17.25 20.87
N ARG A 194 -16.04 17.77 20.72
CA ARG A 194 -17.28 17.16 21.26
C ARG A 194 -17.39 15.68 20.87
N TRP A 195 -17.19 15.40 19.59
CA TRP A 195 -17.22 14.07 19.01
C TRP A 195 -15.81 13.68 18.60
N ASN A 196 -15.33 12.57 19.13
CA ASN A 196 -14.03 11.99 18.79
C ASN A 196 -14.08 10.47 19.07
N PHE A 197 -13.02 9.74 18.74
CA PHE A 197 -12.99 8.28 18.92
C PHE A 197 -12.99 7.87 20.40
N LYS A 198 -12.52 8.72 21.32
CA LYS A 198 -12.55 8.46 22.78
C LYS A 198 -13.94 8.69 23.38
N THR A 199 -14.63 9.76 23.02
CA THR A 199 -15.99 10.07 23.53
C THR A 199 -17.07 9.25 22.82
N GLY A 200 -16.82 8.89 21.56
CA GLY A 200 -17.72 8.16 20.69
C GLY A 200 -18.60 9.07 19.85
N PHE A 201 -19.13 8.58 18.74
CA PHE A 201 -19.94 9.35 17.79
C PHE A 201 -20.95 8.47 17.06
N PRO A 202 -22.10 9.00 16.63
CA PRO A 202 -23.13 8.20 15.98
C PRO A 202 -22.71 7.81 14.56
N LEU A 203 -23.06 6.60 14.14
CA LEU A 203 -22.96 6.06 12.79
C LEU A 203 -24.27 5.39 12.38
N LYS A 204 -24.47 5.17 11.07
CA LYS A 204 -25.66 4.49 10.52
C LYS A 204 -25.34 3.06 10.12
N CYS A 205 -26.35 2.18 10.16
CA CYS A 205 -26.31 0.83 9.62
C CYS A 205 -27.71 0.44 9.14
N SER A 206 -27.88 -0.74 8.56
CA SER A 206 -29.19 -1.24 8.10
C SER A 206 -30.22 -1.35 9.24
N LYS A 207 -29.75 -1.53 10.49
CA LYS A 207 -30.60 -1.66 11.68
C LYS A 207 -30.92 -0.32 12.36
N GLY A 208 -30.32 0.79 11.93
CA GLY A 208 -30.54 2.10 12.52
C GLY A 208 -29.24 2.85 12.85
N THR A 209 -29.20 3.50 14.01
CA THR A 209 -28.05 4.32 14.45
C THR A 209 -27.36 3.64 15.63
N PHE A 210 -26.03 3.68 15.67
CA PHE A 210 -25.23 3.15 16.76
C PHE A 210 -24.09 4.09 17.13
N LEU A 211 -23.54 3.93 18.34
CA LEU A 211 -22.40 4.71 18.81
C LEU A 211 -21.10 3.96 18.51
N ALA A 212 -20.20 4.58 17.76
CA ALA A 212 -18.87 4.06 17.52
C ALA A 212 -17.84 4.75 18.43
N GLN A 213 -16.91 3.97 18.96
CA GLN A 213 -15.74 4.45 19.71
C GLN A 213 -14.49 3.79 19.13
N GLY A 214 -13.32 4.33 19.41
CA GLY A 214 -12.06 3.78 18.90
C GLY A 214 -10.83 4.16 19.71
N SER A 215 -9.74 3.46 19.43
CA SER A 215 -8.42 3.70 20.01
C SER A 215 -7.38 3.89 18.91
N PHE A 216 -6.36 4.70 19.21
CA PHE A 216 -5.18 4.79 18.37
C PHE A 216 -4.32 3.55 18.55
N GLU A 217 -3.97 2.88 17.45
CA GLU A 217 -3.18 1.64 17.51
C GLU A 217 -1.81 1.77 16.88
N CYS A 218 -1.71 2.40 15.71
CA CYS A 218 -0.43 2.54 15.05
C CYS A 218 -0.32 3.79 14.18
N PHE A 219 0.89 4.32 14.11
CA PHE A 219 1.38 5.20 13.07
C PHE A 219 2.21 4.40 12.08
N VAL A 220 1.88 4.56 10.82
CA VAL A 220 2.56 3.94 9.71
C VAL A 220 3.24 5.03 8.88
N GLY A 221 4.43 4.75 8.37
CA GLY A 221 5.16 5.68 7.52
C GLY A 221 6.39 5.03 6.94
N ASP A 222 7.04 5.72 6.01
CA ASP A 222 8.44 5.42 5.73
C ASP A 222 9.32 5.83 6.93
N GLU A 223 10.61 5.50 6.86
CA GLU A 223 11.51 5.82 7.97
C GLU A 223 11.60 7.33 8.23
N LYS A 224 11.57 8.15 7.19
CA LYS A 224 11.63 9.61 7.33
C LYS A 224 10.42 10.13 8.10
N ALA A 225 9.22 9.71 7.72
CA ALA A 225 7.98 10.10 8.38
C ALA A 225 7.95 9.60 9.83
N ILE A 226 8.34 8.36 10.10
CA ILE A 226 8.43 7.82 11.47
C ILE A 226 9.42 8.65 12.31
N ARG A 227 10.62 8.90 11.76
CA ARG A 227 11.67 9.68 12.41
C ARG A 227 11.19 11.07 12.78
N GLU A 228 10.56 11.78 11.85
CA GLU A 228 10.10 13.15 12.06
C GLU A 228 8.87 13.22 12.97
N THR A 229 7.91 12.30 12.83
CA THR A 229 6.72 12.22 13.69
C THR A 229 7.08 11.92 15.14
N PHE A 230 8.05 11.04 15.40
CA PHE A 230 8.43 10.65 16.75
C PHE A 230 9.72 11.31 17.24
N SER A 231 10.25 12.32 16.53
CA SER A 231 11.49 13.01 16.90
C SER A 231 12.67 12.07 17.17
N LEU A 232 12.80 11.04 16.34
CA LEU A 232 13.93 10.09 16.38
C LEU A 232 15.11 10.66 15.60
N ARG A 233 16.30 10.11 15.83
CA ARG A 233 17.48 10.38 14.98
C ARG A 233 17.50 9.54 13.71
N GLY A 234 16.79 8.41 13.72
CA GLY A 234 16.56 7.59 12.53
C GLY A 234 17.80 6.90 11.99
N ALA A 235 17.77 6.56 10.70
CA ALA A 235 18.75 5.73 10.02
C ALA A 235 20.19 6.19 10.24
N THR A 236 20.43 7.51 10.24
CA THR A 236 21.74 8.19 10.35
C THR A 236 22.23 8.38 11.78
N GLY A 237 21.46 7.97 12.78
CA GLY A 237 21.81 8.11 14.19
C GLY A 237 22.67 6.95 14.71
N THR A 238 23.40 7.22 15.80
CA THR A 238 24.15 6.18 16.54
C THR A 238 23.24 5.12 17.18
N LYS A 239 21.96 5.43 17.36
CA LYS A 239 20.90 4.51 17.77
C LYS A 239 19.75 4.60 16.75
N PRO A 240 19.76 3.75 15.70
CA PRO A 240 18.84 3.86 14.58
C PRO A 240 17.48 3.19 14.82
N CYS A 241 17.31 2.44 15.92
CA CYS A 241 16.10 1.70 16.22
C CYS A 241 15.44 2.20 17.50
N CYS A 242 14.15 2.53 17.43
CA CYS A 242 13.34 2.91 18.60
C CYS A 242 12.79 1.71 19.38
N HIS A 243 12.78 0.50 18.80
CA HIS A 243 12.34 -0.72 19.50
C HIS A 243 13.46 -1.40 20.29
N CYS A 244 14.71 -1.30 19.86
CA CYS A 244 15.82 -2.02 20.50
C CYS A 244 16.64 -1.11 21.40
N MET A 245 16.83 -1.51 22.65
CA MET A 245 17.65 -0.83 23.65
C MET A 245 19.13 -0.79 23.26
N ASN A 246 19.63 -1.89 22.69
CA ASN A 246 21.06 -2.20 22.59
C ASN A 246 21.64 -2.18 21.18
N VAL A 247 20.86 -1.76 20.17
CA VAL A 247 21.29 -1.74 18.77
C VAL A 247 21.88 -0.38 18.40
N LEU A 248 23.13 -0.39 17.97
CA LEU A 248 23.90 0.77 17.54
C LEU A 248 24.03 0.86 16.02
N GLY A 249 24.31 2.06 15.52
CA GLY A 249 24.62 2.33 14.12
C GLY A 249 25.59 3.48 13.93
N HIS A 250 25.88 3.82 12.67
CA HIS A 250 26.78 4.93 12.28
C HIS A 250 28.11 4.94 13.03
N MET A 251 28.67 3.75 13.21
CA MET A 251 30.01 3.50 13.72
C MET A 251 30.54 2.21 13.11
N ASP A 252 31.85 1.99 13.18
CA ASP A 252 32.43 0.72 12.78
C ASP A 252 31.89 -0.41 13.68
N LYS A 253 31.37 -1.47 13.07
CA LYS A 253 30.86 -2.66 13.77
C LYS A 253 31.92 -3.30 14.67
N HIS A 254 33.20 -3.21 14.32
CA HIS A 254 34.31 -3.75 15.11
C HIS A 254 34.62 -2.89 16.35
N SER A 255 34.15 -1.65 16.38
CA SER A 255 34.26 -0.76 17.55
C SER A 255 33.20 -1.05 18.62
N VAL A 256 32.21 -1.92 18.36
CA VAL A 256 31.21 -2.32 19.35
C VAL A 256 31.77 -3.42 20.24
N THR A 257 32.52 -3.03 21.27
CA THR A 257 33.20 -3.94 22.21
C THR A 257 32.48 -4.13 23.54
N VAL A 258 31.51 -3.26 23.85
CA VAL A 258 30.77 -3.31 25.11
C VAL A 258 29.82 -4.51 25.12
N PRO A 259 29.93 -5.43 26.10
CA PRO A 259 29.03 -6.58 26.21
C PRO A 259 27.55 -6.17 26.24
N GLY A 260 26.73 -6.89 25.47
CA GLY A 260 25.30 -6.64 25.36
C GLY A 260 24.90 -5.60 24.31
N LEU A 261 25.82 -4.75 23.81
CA LEU A 261 25.56 -3.89 22.65
C LEU A 261 25.86 -4.62 21.35
N VAL A 262 25.05 -4.35 20.32
CA VAL A 262 25.22 -4.94 18.98
C VAL A 262 25.10 -3.87 17.91
N HIS A 263 25.82 -4.03 16.80
CA HIS A 263 25.62 -3.18 15.62
C HIS A 263 24.35 -3.59 14.85
N TYR A 264 23.72 -2.68 14.09
CA TYR A 264 22.52 -3.00 13.29
C TYR A 264 22.76 -4.10 12.25
N SER A 265 24.01 -4.41 11.92
CA SER A 265 24.38 -5.54 11.06
C SER A 265 24.34 -6.90 11.77
N CYS A 266 23.95 -6.97 13.04
CA CYS A 266 23.76 -8.24 13.74
C CYS A 266 22.58 -9.01 13.13
N ASP A 267 22.83 -10.26 12.74
CA ASP A 267 21.87 -11.17 12.09
C ASP A 267 21.20 -12.14 13.08
N ASP A 268 21.51 -12.00 14.37
CA ASP A 268 20.96 -12.82 15.45
C ASP A 268 19.90 -12.04 16.23
N PRO A 269 18.60 -12.27 15.98
CA PRO A 269 17.54 -11.58 16.70
C PRO A 269 17.49 -11.93 18.19
N GLY A 270 18.08 -13.06 18.62
CA GLY A 270 18.17 -13.43 20.04
C GLY A 270 19.04 -12.49 20.86
N LYS A 271 19.88 -11.67 20.22
CA LYS A 271 20.71 -10.65 20.88
C LYS A 271 20.02 -9.29 21.01
N PHE A 272 18.83 -9.11 20.44
CA PHE A 272 18.14 -7.83 20.51
C PHE A 272 17.38 -7.69 21.82
N VAL A 273 17.67 -6.63 22.57
CA VAL A 273 16.95 -6.29 23.79
C VAL A 273 15.88 -5.26 23.43
N LEU A 274 14.61 -5.66 23.49
CA LEU A 274 13.49 -4.78 23.15
C LEU A 274 13.16 -3.82 24.31
N HIS A 275 12.79 -2.60 23.97
CA HIS A 275 12.16 -1.66 24.88
C HIS A 275 10.74 -2.15 25.22
N SER A 276 10.31 -1.93 26.47
CA SER A 276 8.89 -1.77 26.81
C SER A 276 8.49 -0.28 26.73
N SER A 277 7.19 0.02 26.64
CA SER A 277 6.71 1.41 26.74
C SER A 277 7.24 2.13 27.97
N GLN A 278 7.30 1.45 29.12
CA GLN A 278 7.84 2.02 30.35
C GLN A 278 9.32 2.40 30.17
N THR A 279 10.15 1.47 29.68
CA THR A 279 11.59 1.76 29.48
C THR A 279 11.82 2.90 28.48
N PHE A 280 10.99 2.99 27.43
CA PHE A 280 11.09 4.05 26.43
C PHE A 280 10.63 5.40 27.00
N ARG A 281 9.52 5.44 27.77
CA ARG A 281 9.06 6.68 28.42
C ARG A 281 10.05 7.19 29.46
N THR A 282 10.65 6.31 30.26
CA THR A 282 11.74 6.69 31.18
C THR A 282 12.91 7.32 30.43
N MET A 283 13.24 6.82 29.22
CA MET A 283 14.27 7.41 28.37
C MET A 283 13.89 8.81 27.86
N CYS A 284 12.64 9.00 27.43
CA CYS A 284 12.10 10.31 27.06
C CYS A 284 12.11 11.30 28.24
N GLN A 285 11.64 10.89 29.41
CA GLN A 285 11.63 11.71 30.63
C GLN A 285 13.04 12.15 31.05
N LYS A 286 14.01 11.21 31.03
CA LYS A 286 15.42 11.54 31.31
C LYS A 286 15.97 12.60 30.36
N LEU A 287 15.57 12.57 29.08
CA LEU A 287 15.96 13.58 28.11
C LEU A 287 15.24 14.92 28.34
N GLU A 288 13.95 14.89 28.68
CA GLU A 288 13.12 16.07 28.93
C GLU A 288 13.66 16.90 30.12
N ILE A 289 14.00 16.23 31.24
CA ILE A 289 14.49 16.90 32.46
C ILE A 289 15.98 17.25 32.41
N ALA A 290 16.73 16.73 31.44
CA ALA A 290 18.15 16.99 31.35
C ALA A 290 18.44 18.47 31.04
N PRO A 291 19.53 19.05 31.60
CA PRO A 291 19.98 20.38 31.23
C PRO A 291 20.18 20.51 29.72
N LYS A 292 19.82 21.65 29.11
CA LYS A 292 19.94 21.88 27.65
C LYS A 292 21.31 21.51 27.07
N LYS A 293 22.39 21.75 27.83
CA LYS A 293 23.78 21.39 27.45
C LYS A 293 23.99 19.88 27.27
N ASP A 294 23.26 19.06 28.03
CA ASP A 294 23.40 17.60 28.07
C ASP A 294 22.41 16.89 27.14
N GLN A 295 21.31 17.56 26.77
CA GLN A 295 20.28 17.01 25.88
C GLN A 295 20.83 16.55 24.52
N LYS A 296 21.84 17.23 23.97
CA LYS A 296 22.47 16.81 22.71
C LYS A 296 23.14 15.44 22.83
N LYS A 297 23.89 15.22 23.92
CA LYS A 297 24.62 13.98 24.19
C LYS A 297 23.67 12.85 24.58
N LEU A 298 22.72 13.12 25.48
CA LEU A 298 21.69 12.16 25.87
C LEU A 298 20.78 11.78 24.69
N GLY A 299 20.37 12.75 23.88
CA GLY A 299 19.60 12.47 22.68
C GLY A 299 20.37 11.59 21.68
N GLN A 300 21.69 11.75 21.56
CA GLN A 300 22.52 10.86 20.74
C GLN A 300 22.55 9.43 21.28
N LEU A 301 22.72 9.28 22.60
CA LEU A 301 22.69 8.00 23.29
C LEU A 301 21.33 7.30 23.14
N PHE A 302 20.25 8.06 23.23
CA PHE A 302 18.87 7.55 23.21
C PHE A 302 18.27 7.45 21.80
N GLY A 303 18.93 7.99 20.78
CA GLY A 303 18.39 8.03 19.42
C GLY A 303 17.21 9.00 19.28
N LEU A 304 17.15 10.02 20.13
CA LEU A 304 16.06 10.99 20.23
C LEU A 304 16.57 12.43 19.99
N THR A 305 15.63 13.27 19.60
CA THR A 305 15.79 14.73 19.53
C THR A 305 14.73 15.37 20.43
N MET A 306 15.17 16.19 21.39
CA MET A 306 14.24 16.85 22.31
C MET A 306 13.56 18.03 21.62
N HIS A 307 12.23 17.97 21.54
CA HIS A 307 11.38 19.10 21.14
C HIS A 307 10.15 19.17 22.07
N PRO A 308 9.89 20.28 22.78
CA PRO A 308 8.77 20.37 23.72
C PRO A 308 7.39 20.16 23.08
N ASN A 309 7.27 20.49 21.80
CA ASN A 309 6.03 20.40 21.03
C ASN A 309 5.85 19.07 20.28
N ALA A 310 6.83 18.16 20.37
CA ALA A 310 6.77 16.86 19.72
C ALA A 310 5.93 15.86 20.53
N VAL A 311 5.30 14.89 19.86
CA VAL A 311 4.33 13.96 20.44
C VAL A 311 4.85 13.17 21.64
N LEU A 312 6.15 12.87 21.68
CA LEU A 312 6.78 12.15 22.80
C LEU A 312 6.99 13.01 24.05
N PHE A 313 6.84 14.33 23.95
CA PHE A 313 7.10 15.30 25.03
C PHE A 313 5.93 16.27 25.27
N CYS A 314 4.98 16.38 24.32
CA CYS A 314 3.79 17.23 24.40
C CYS A 314 2.70 16.53 25.24
N ALA A 315 2.11 17.23 26.22
CA ALA A 315 0.88 16.74 26.87
C ALA A 315 -0.34 16.98 25.95
N PRO A 316 -1.38 16.12 26.01
CA PRO A 316 -1.52 14.91 26.84
C PRO A 316 -0.88 13.65 26.20
N TRP A 317 -0.27 13.77 25.04
CA TRP A 317 0.11 12.61 24.21
C TRP A 317 1.34 11.86 24.72
N LYS A 318 2.26 12.51 25.43
CA LYS A 318 3.50 11.89 25.95
C LYS A 318 3.28 10.64 26.83
N ASP A 319 2.10 10.52 27.45
CA ASP A 319 1.76 9.40 28.33
C ASP A 319 1.00 8.27 27.60
N SER A 320 0.41 8.56 26.44
CA SER A 320 -0.44 7.64 25.68
C SER A 320 0.17 7.20 24.35
N VAL A 321 1.15 7.93 23.81
CA VAL A 321 1.80 7.67 22.54
C VAL A 321 3.29 7.39 22.75
N ASP A 322 3.76 6.26 22.25
CA ASP A 322 5.17 5.90 22.20
C ASP A 322 5.52 5.06 20.97
N CYS A 323 6.80 5.04 20.60
CA CYS A 323 7.24 4.38 19.36
C CYS A 323 7.14 2.86 19.45
N VAL A 324 7.35 2.30 20.64
CA VAL A 324 7.43 0.85 20.85
C VAL A 324 6.08 0.21 20.58
N GLN A 325 5.01 0.85 21.03
CA GLN A 325 3.66 0.38 20.82
C GLN A 325 3.06 0.82 19.49
N HIS A 326 3.40 2.00 18.98
CA HIS A 326 2.61 2.59 17.89
C HIS A 326 3.32 2.62 16.55
N VAL A 327 4.62 2.36 16.44
CA VAL A 327 5.27 2.33 15.12
C VAL A 327 4.95 1.03 14.39
N TYR A 328 4.46 1.15 13.16
CA TYR A 328 4.37 0.06 12.20
C TYR A 328 5.53 0.13 11.20
N TRP A 329 6.39 -0.87 11.21
CA TRP A 329 7.48 -1.04 10.24
C TRP A 329 6.96 -1.61 8.93
N ASP A 330 6.79 -0.74 7.93
CA ASP A 330 6.29 -1.15 6.63
C ASP A 330 7.32 -1.95 5.84
N TRP A 331 7.01 -3.23 5.61
CA TRP A 331 7.88 -4.15 4.88
C TRP A 331 8.12 -3.70 3.44
N MET A 332 7.17 -3.03 2.80
CA MET A 332 7.36 -2.48 1.46
C MET A 332 8.47 -1.43 1.44
N HIS A 333 8.56 -0.55 2.44
CA HIS A 333 9.62 0.45 2.53
C HIS A 333 10.97 -0.12 3.00
N ILE A 334 10.93 -1.18 3.81
CA ILE A 334 12.12 -1.85 4.35
C ILE A 334 12.77 -2.75 3.29
N LEU A 335 11.97 -3.52 2.56
CA LEU A 335 12.47 -4.53 1.63
C LEU A 335 12.42 -4.07 0.17
N CYS A 336 11.38 -3.33 -0.25
CA CYS A 336 11.09 -3.13 -1.67
C CYS A 336 11.37 -1.74 -2.23
N ALA A 337 11.11 -0.69 -1.46
CA ALA A 337 11.30 0.70 -1.90
C ALA A 337 12.78 1.04 -2.06
N SER A 338 13.07 2.26 -2.54
CA SER A 338 14.43 2.77 -2.70
C SER A 338 15.29 2.51 -1.46
N SER A 339 16.51 2.01 -1.67
CA SER A 339 17.45 1.55 -0.63
C SER A 339 16.94 0.42 0.27
N GLY A 340 15.86 -0.27 -0.11
CA GLY A 340 15.35 -1.46 0.55
C GLY A 340 16.26 -2.67 0.35
N MET A 341 16.19 -3.61 1.28
CA MET A 341 17.12 -4.75 1.33
C MET A 341 17.08 -5.60 0.05
N GLY A 342 15.89 -5.82 -0.52
CA GLY A 342 15.73 -6.60 -1.75
C GLY A 342 16.30 -5.91 -2.98
N GLN A 343 16.31 -4.57 -3.04
CA GLN A 343 16.93 -3.85 -4.16
C GLN A 343 18.46 -3.99 -4.16
N TYR A 344 19.09 -4.07 -2.99
CA TYR A 344 20.52 -4.36 -2.89
C TYR A 344 20.82 -5.80 -3.30
N GLU A 345 20.05 -6.76 -2.77
CA GLU A 345 20.22 -8.18 -3.10
C GLU A 345 20.10 -8.43 -4.59
N VAL A 346 19.03 -7.94 -5.22
CA VAL A 346 18.82 -8.14 -6.66
C VAL A 346 19.92 -7.46 -7.47
N ASN A 347 20.38 -6.27 -7.07
CA ASN A 347 21.46 -5.59 -7.79
C ASN A 347 22.77 -6.38 -7.74
N GLU A 348 23.17 -6.86 -6.56
CA GLU A 348 24.38 -7.67 -6.41
C GLU A 348 24.23 -9.04 -7.09
N PHE A 349 23.05 -9.66 -7.01
CA PHE A 349 22.76 -10.91 -7.71
C PHE A 349 22.93 -10.76 -9.23
N LEU A 350 22.43 -9.68 -9.81
CA LEU A 350 22.59 -9.41 -11.25
C LEU A 350 24.06 -9.20 -11.63
N LYS A 351 24.86 -8.50 -10.83
CA LYS A 351 26.30 -8.33 -11.07
C LYS A 351 27.01 -9.68 -11.12
N ILE A 352 26.71 -10.56 -10.17
CA ILE A 352 27.26 -11.92 -10.08
C ILE A 352 26.95 -12.76 -11.32
N LEU A 353 25.74 -12.60 -11.87
CA LEU A 353 25.33 -13.26 -13.11
C LEU A 353 26.08 -12.69 -14.33
N VAL A 354 26.22 -11.37 -14.40
CA VAL A 354 26.98 -10.69 -15.47
C VAL A 354 28.45 -11.11 -15.46
N ASP A 355 29.08 -11.15 -14.28
CA ASP A 355 30.47 -11.60 -14.13
C ASP A 355 30.68 -13.06 -14.57
N ARG A 356 29.60 -13.85 -14.61
CA ARG A 356 29.58 -15.24 -15.09
C ARG A 356 29.11 -15.39 -16.53
N GLY A 357 29.02 -14.29 -17.27
CA GLY A 357 28.70 -14.29 -18.71
C GLY A 357 27.20 -14.30 -19.03
N VAL A 358 26.32 -14.15 -18.03
CA VAL A 358 24.88 -13.97 -18.29
C VAL A 358 24.62 -12.51 -18.65
N SER A 359 24.41 -12.23 -19.94
CA SER A 359 24.02 -10.91 -20.40
C SER A 359 22.66 -10.47 -19.83
N LEU A 360 22.51 -9.17 -19.58
CA LEU A 360 21.25 -8.58 -19.10
C LEU A 360 20.14 -8.70 -20.17
N ASP A 361 20.49 -8.66 -21.45
CA ASP A 361 19.54 -8.85 -22.55
C ASP A 361 18.90 -10.24 -22.49
N MET A 362 19.67 -11.29 -22.19
CA MET A 362 19.13 -12.63 -21.98
C MET A 362 18.15 -12.68 -20.78
N LEU A 363 18.42 -11.93 -19.71
CA LEU A 363 17.50 -11.84 -18.56
C LEU A 363 16.22 -11.10 -18.92
N ASP A 364 16.31 -10.03 -19.71
CA ASP A 364 15.16 -9.29 -20.20
C ASP A 364 14.33 -10.14 -21.17
N GLU A 365 14.96 -10.86 -22.11
CA GLU A 365 14.29 -11.83 -22.98
C GLU A 365 13.59 -12.93 -22.18
N TYR A 366 14.25 -13.47 -21.15
CA TYR A 366 13.64 -14.45 -20.25
C TYR A 366 12.42 -13.85 -19.55
N ALA A 367 12.51 -12.63 -19.03
CA ALA A 367 11.40 -11.93 -18.38
C ALA A 367 10.19 -11.74 -19.32
N GLN A 368 10.44 -11.40 -20.60
CA GLN A 368 9.36 -11.22 -21.58
C GLN A 368 8.62 -12.52 -21.93
N GLN A 369 9.14 -13.70 -21.59
CA GLN A 369 8.45 -14.99 -21.78
C GLN A 369 7.35 -15.25 -20.76
N TRP A 370 7.29 -14.48 -19.67
CA TRP A 370 6.33 -14.70 -18.57
C TRP A 370 5.02 -13.97 -18.81
N ARG A 371 3.90 -14.70 -18.71
CA ARG A 371 2.56 -14.10 -18.63
C ARG A 371 2.20 -13.85 -17.18
N LEU A 372 2.23 -12.59 -16.77
CA LEU A 372 1.89 -12.17 -15.41
C LEU A 372 0.39 -11.84 -15.30
N PRO A 373 -0.25 -12.05 -14.12
CA PRO A 373 -1.61 -11.58 -13.88
C PRO A 373 -1.72 -10.06 -14.08
N GLN A 374 -2.88 -9.56 -14.51
CA GLN A 374 -3.07 -8.12 -14.80
C GLN A 374 -2.76 -7.19 -13.62
N ARG A 375 -2.90 -7.70 -12.39
CA ARG A 375 -2.59 -6.95 -11.16
C ARG A 375 -1.10 -6.75 -10.91
N THR A 376 -0.24 -7.54 -11.55
CA THR A 376 1.21 -7.48 -11.36
C THR A 376 1.78 -6.53 -12.41
N SER A 377 2.61 -5.58 -11.99
CA SER A 377 3.29 -4.69 -12.92
C SER A 377 4.25 -5.49 -13.81
N ASN A 378 4.02 -5.43 -15.13
CA ASN A 378 4.98 -5.95 -16.10
C ASN A 378 6.28 -5.14 -16.01
N LEU A 379 7.40 -5.84 -16.16
CA LEU A 379 8.70 -5.18 -16.32
C LEU A 379 8.76 -4.58 -17.73
N CYS A 380 9.31 -3.36 -17.85
CA CYS A 380 9.57 -2.77 -19.15
C CYS A 380 10.56 -3.62 -19.95
N LYS A 381 10.55 -3.46 -21.28
CA LYS A 381 11.60 -4.04 -22.12
C LYS A 381 12.95 -3.44 -21.70
N GLY A 382 13.98 -4.27 -21.56
CA GLY A 382 15.30 -3.81 -21.11
C GLY A 382 15.38 -3.47 -19.62
N PHE A 383 14.43 -3.93 -18.78
CA PHE A 383 14.39 -3.60 -17.36
C PHE A 383 15.71 -3.92 -16.64
N PHE A 384 16.25 -5.13 -16.79
CA PHE A 384 17.48 -5.50 -16.10
C PHE A 384 18.68 -4.72 -16.65
N ALA A 385 18.74 -4.54 -17.97
CA ALA A 385 19.79 -3.76 -18.62
C ALA A 385 19.81 -2.29 -18.16
N GLU A 386 18.65 -1.65 -18.05
CA GLU A 386 18.54 -0.22 -17.72
C GLU A 386 18.61 0.07 -16.22
N ARG A 387 18.15 -0.87 -15.37
CA ARG A 387 17.96 -0.62 -13.93
C ARG A 387 19.11 -1.09 -13.06
N LEU A 388 20.00 -1.95 -13.59
CA LEU A 388 21.23 -2.36 -12.92
C LEU A 388 22.06 -1.13 -12.55
N ASN A 389 22.48 -1.07 -11.29
CA ASN A 389 23.43 -0.08 -10.84
C ASN A 389 24.82 -0.72 -10.75
N LYS A 390 25.74 -0.27 -11.63
CA LYS A 390 27.10 -0.80 -11.74
C LYS A 390 28.00 -0.35 -10.58
N GLU A 391 27.65 0.72 -9.89
CA GLU A 391 28.42 1.21 -8.74
C GLU A 391 28.48 0.15 -7.64
N PRO A 392 29.63 -0.05 -6.97
CA PRO A 392 29.74 -0.93 -5.82
C PRO A 392 28.73 -0.59 -4.73
N ASP A 393 28.25 -1.61 -4.01
CA ASP A 393 27.42 -1.46 -2.81
C ASP A 393 26.18 -0.59 -2.98
N SER A 394 25.58 -0.65 -4.17
CA SER A 394 24.47 0.18 -4.59
C SER A 394 23.20 -0.65 -4.82
N CYS A 395 22.04 0.00 -4.75
CA CYS A 395 20.76 -0.67 -4.94
C CYS A 395 20.25 -0.52 -6.39
N LEU A 396 19.42 -1.47 -6.81
CA LEU A 396 18.74 -1.48 -8.10
C LEU A 396 17.86 -0.23 -8.25
N LYS A 397 17.86 0.42 -9.42
CA LYS A 397 17.12 1.67 -9.65
C LYS A 397 15.65 1.43 -10.00
N CYS A 398 14.89 0.74 -9.16
CA CYS A 398 13.51 0.34 -9.45
C CYS A 398 12.47 0.85 -8.43
N PHE A 399 11.20 0.85 -8.84
CA PHE A 399 10.06 1.03 -7.95
C PHE A 399 9.77 -0.26 -7.17
N ALA A 400 9.11 -0.14 -6.01
CA ALA A 400 8.79 -1.29 -5.16
C ALA A 400 7.99 -2.38 -5.89
N GLY A 401 7.00 -2.00 -6.70
CA GLY A 401 6.22 -2.95 -7.51
C GLY A 401 7.04 -3.67 -8.57
N GLU A 402 7.99 -2.97 -9.20
CA GLU A 402 8.92 -3.57 -10.17
C GLU A 402 9.84 -4.60 -9.49
N LEU A 403 10.32 -4.30 -8.26
CA LEU A 403 11.14 -5.25 -7.51
C LEU A 403 10.37 -6.55 -7.19
N LEU A 404 9.10 -6.46 -6.77
CA LEU A 404 8.28 -7.64 -6.50
C LEU A 404 8.20 -8.55 -7.74
N THR A 405 7.98 -7.96 -8.91
CA THR A 405 7.98 -8.70 -10.18
C THR A 405 9.36 -9.25 -10.53
N ALA A 406 10.42 -8.46 -10.36
CA ALA A 406 11.79 -8.89 -10.66
C ALA A 406 12.22 -10.09 -9.80
N VAL A 407 11.93 -10.07 -8.50
CA VAL A 407 12.24 -11.20 -7.60
C VAL A 407 11.47 -12.46 -8.00
N LEU A 408 10.20 -12.32 -8.40
CA LEU A 408 9.41 -13.44 -8.91
C LEU A 408 10.05 -14.07 -10.16
N ILE A 409 10.45 -13.25 -11.14
CA ILE A 409 11.06 -13.73 -12.39
C ILE A 409 12.43 -14.35 -12.13
N LEU A 410 13.25 -13.74 -11.27
CA LEU A 410 14.58 -14.26 -10.93
C LEU A 410 14.52 -15.53 -10.10
N ASP A 411 13.53 -15.70 -9.21
CA ASP A 411 13.32 -16.97 -8.51
C ASP A 411 12.87 -18.09 -9.46
N ALA A 412 12.14 -17.75 -10.53
CA ALA A 412 11.84 -18.72 -11.59
C ALA A 412 13.09 -19.05 -12.42
N LEU A 413 13.90 -18.06 -12.81
CA LEU A 413 15.18 -18.29 -13.51
C LEU A 413 16.10 -19.20 -12.69
N ARG A 414 16.13 -19.01 -11.37
CA ARG A 414 16.87 -19.87 -10.45
C ARG A 414 16.47 -21.33 -10.61
N GLN A 415 15.17 -21.61 -10.70
CA GLN A 415 14.64 -22.96 -10.81
C GLN A 415 14.89 -23.57 -12.20
N ASP A 416 14.72 -22.77 -13.26
CA ASP A 416 14.84 -23.22 -14.65
C ASP A 416 16.30 -23.43 -15.08
N VAL A 417 17.20 -22.54 -14.65
CA VAL A 417 18.56 -22.42 -15.20
C VAL A 417 19.63 -22.59 -14.12
N LEU A 418 19.57 -21.80 -13.04
CA LEU A 418 20.71 -21.66 -12.12
C LEU A 418 20.83 -22.79 -11.11
N ARG A 419 19.82 -23.66 -10.96
CA ARG A 419 19.84 -24.77 -10.00
C ARG A 419 21.03 -25.72 -10.18
N HIS A 420 21.59 -25.76 -11.38
CA HIS A 420 22.72 -26.63 -11.75
C HIS A 420 24.06 -25.89 -11.79
N VAL A 421 24.13 -24.66 -11.28
CA VAL A 421 25.33 -23.82 -11.26
C VAL A 421 25.78 -23.65 -9.80
N PRO A 422 26.66 -24.54 -9.27
CA PRO A 422 27.03 -24.58 -7.85
C PRO A 422 27.58 -23.26 -7.32
N GLU A 423 28.29 -22.50 -8.16
CA GLU A 423 28.92 -21.23 -7.83
C GLU A 423 27.91 -20.09 -7.55
N THR A 424 26.63 -20.31 -7.88
CA THR A 424 25.54 -19.38 -7.58
C THR A 424 24.61 -19.89 -6.48
N ALA A 425 24.87 -21.08 -5.93
CA ALA A 425 23.93 -21.78 -5.05
C ALA A 425 23.55 -20.98 -3.80
N GLU A 426 24.52 -20.35 -3.13
CA GLU A 426 24.24 -19.56 -1.93
C GLU A 426 23.46 -18.27 -2.24
N HIS A 427 23.77 -17.62 -3.37
CA HIS A 427 23.03 -16.43 -3.84
C HIS A 427 21.60 -16.79 -4.25
N CYS A 428 21.44 -17.90 -4.95
CA CYS A 428 20.16 -18.49 -5.31
C CYS A 428 19.32 -18.82 -4.06
N ARG A 429 19.96 -19.37 -3.01
CA ARG A 429 19.30 -19.64 -1.73
C ARG A 429 18.85 -18.36 -1.03
N CYS A 430 19.69 -17.31 -1.03
CA CYS A 430 19.33 -16.00 -0.49
C CYS A 430 18.09 -15.45 -1.21
N LEU A 431 18.11 -15.44 -2.55
CA LEU A 431 17.00 -14.95 -3.37
C LEU A 431 15.71 -15.75 -3.14
N ALA A 432 15.80 -17.08 -3.00
CA ALA A 432 14.65 -17.92 -2.72
C ALA A 432 14.01 -17.60 -1.35
N LEU A 433 14.81 -17.26 -0.34
CA LEU A 433 14.29 -16.80 0.95
C LEU A 433 13.63 -15.43 0.82
N LEU A 434 14.19 -14.49 0.05
CA LEU A 434 13.55 -13.20 -0.22
C LEU A 434 12.20 -13.39 -0.92
N ALA A 435 12.14 -14.22 -1.96
CA ALA A 435 10.90 -14.55 -2.67
C ALA A 435 9.87 -15.18 -1.73
N LYS A 436 10.29 -16.07 -0.83
CA LYS A 436 9.42 -16.68 0.19
C LYS A 436 8.89 -15.64 1.19
N ILE A 437 9.73 -14.71 1.64
CA ILE A 437 9.33 -13.59 2.50
C ILE A 437 8.26 -12.74 1.80
N PHE A 438 8.48 -12.37 0.53
CA PHE A 438 7.51 -11.61 -0.27
C PHE A 438 6.20 -12.34 -0.46
N ARG A 439 6.23 -13.67 -0.68
CA ARG A 439 5.02 -14.48 -0.79
C ARG A 439 4.22 -14.51 0.51
N ILE A 440 4.90 -14.65 1.66
CA ILE A 440 4.22 -14.64 2.96
C ILE A 440 3.61 -13.26 3.23
N LEU A 441 4.40 -12.19 3.13
CA LEU A 441 3.91 -10.82 3.40
C LEU A 441 2.82 -10.39 2.40
N GLY A 442 2.99 -10.73 1.12
CA GLY A 442 2.01 -10.46 0.08
C GLY A 442 0.68 -11.20 0.23
N SER A 443 0.58 -12.17 1.14
CA SER A 443 -0.64 -12.94 1.42
C SER A 443 -1.63 -12.21 2.33
N GLY A 444 -1.34 -10.99 2.76
CA GLY A 444 -2.27 -10.20 3.55
C GLY A 444 -2.31 -10.64 5.01
N ASP A 445 -3.48 -10.60 5.62
CA ASP A 445 -3.68 -11.04 7.00
C ASP A 445 -3.41 -12.55 7.18
N ARG A 446 -3.39 -13.35 6.10
CA ARG A 446 -2.96 -14.76 6.16
C ARG A 446 -1.49 -14.93 6.52
N ALA A 447 -0.67 -13.88 6.38
CA ALA A 447 0.70 -13.88 6.87
C ALA A 447 0.77 -14.11 8.38
N VAL A 448 -0.26 -13.71 9.14
CA VAL A 448 -0.37 -13.93 10.59
C VAL A 448 -0.32 -15.43 10.93
N GLN A 449 -0.88 -16.28 10.08
CA GLN A 449 -0.84 -17.75 10.25
C GLN A 449 0.54 -18.35 9.94
N GLN A 450 1.43 -17.58 9.29
CA GLN A 450 2.76 -18.01 8.87
C GLN A 450 3.87 -17.23 9.61
N LEU A 451 3.57 -16.60 10.76
CA LEU A 451 4.50 -15.72 11.47
C LEU A 451 5.80 -16.39 11.93
N GLN A 452 5.72 -17.65 12.36
CA GLN A 452 6.91 -18.43 12.75
C GLN A 452 7.81 -18.66 11.54
N GLU A 453 7.21 -19.05 10.42
CA GLU A 453 7.93 -19.29 9.17
C GLU A 453 8.52 -17.99 8.60
N LEU A 454 7.79 -16.88 8.68
CA LEU A 454 8.27 -15.56 8.30
C LEU A 454 9.51 -15.16 9.12
N ARG A 455 9.47 -15.32 10.44
CA ARG A 455 10.63 -15.03 11.33
C ARG A 455 11.83 -15.90 10.98
N ARG A 456 11.61 -17.19 10.74
CA ARG A 456 12.67 -18.13 10.32
C ARG A 456 13.29 -17.70 8.99
N CYS A 457 12.47 -17.40 8.00
CA CYS A 457 12.93 -16.96 6.68
C CYS A 457 13.73 -15.66 6.77
N ILE A 458 13.26 -14.65 7.52
CA ILE A 458 13.98 -13.39 7.73
C ILE A 458 15.34 -13.62 8.41
N ALA A 459 15.40 -14.45 9.45
CA ALA A 459 16.65 -14.72 10.14
C ALA A 459 17.65 -15.49 9.26
N GLU A 460 17.22 -16.49 8.51
CA GLU A 460 18.08 -17.22 7.56
C GLU A 460 18.54 -16.33 6.41
N HIS A 461 17.62 -15.51 5.87
CA HIS A 461 17.91 -14.54 4.83
C HIS A 461 18.95 -13.53 5.30
N ALA A 462 18.77 -12.95 6.50
CA ALA A 462 19.68 -11.99 7.08
C ALA A 462 21.11 -12.54 7.25
N ARG A 463 21.26 -13.80 7.69
CA ARG A 463 22.56 -14.48 7.81
C ARG A 463 23.26 -14.62 6.46
N LEU A 464 22.53 -15.09 5.44
CA LEU A 464 23.07 -15.23 4.09
C LEU A 464 23.39 -13.87 3.46
N PHE A 465 22.46 -12.92 3.52
CA PHE A 465 22.62 -11.58 2.98
C PHE A 465 23.83 -10.88 3.58
N ARG A 466 24.01 -10.92 4.91
CA ARG A 466 25.17 -10.30 5.57
C ARG A 466 26.49 -10.91 5.13
N ARG A 467 26.53 -12.24 4.95
CA ARG A 467 27.75 -12.95 4.53
C ARG A 467 28.08 -12.71 3.06
N LEU A 468 27.07 -12.68 2.18
CA LEU A 468 27.25 -12.55 0.73
C LEU A 468 27.38 -11.09 0.27
N TYR A 469 26.71 -10.17 0.96
CA TYR A 469 26.53 -8.76 0.55
C TYR A 469 26.82 -7.81 1.72
N GLU A 470 27.94 -8.03 2.42
CA GLU A 470 28.28 -7.34 3.67
C GLU A 470 28.17 -5.81 3.60
N ASN A 471 28.71 -5.20 2.54
CA ASN A 471 28.70 -3.76 2.36
C ASN A 471 27.31 -3.17 2.04
N CYS A 472 26.37 -4.02 1.63
CA CYS A 472 24.99 -3.67 1.37
C CYS A 472 24.11 -3.70 2.64
N VAL A 473 24.67 -4.11 3.78
CA VAL A 473 23.94 -4.10 5.06
C VAL A 473 23.76 -2.65 5.54
N LYS A 474 22.55 -2.13 5.40
CA LYS A 474 22.13 -0.78 5.86
C LYS A 474 21.13 -0.91 7.03
N PRO A 475 20.78 0.17 7.77
CA PRO A 475 19.89 0.08 8.93
C PRO A 475 18.53 -0.62 8.70
N LYS A 476 17.98 -0.56 7.48
CA LYS A 476 16.77 -1.30 7.08
C LYS A 476 16.90 -2.82 7.28
N PHE A 477 18.12 -3.35 7.21
CA PHE A 477 18.42 -4.74 7.56
C PHE A 477 17.94 -5.11 8.96
N HIS A 478 18.21 -4.25 9.95
CA HIS A 478 17.76 -4.47 11.31
C HIS A 478 16.24 -4.33 11.45
N TRP A 479 15.62 -3.37 10.74
CA TRP A 479 14.18 -3.16 10.84
C TRP A 479 13.35 -4.30 10.24
N ALA A 480 13.91 -5.10 9.32
CA ALA A 480 13.26 -6.30 8.81
C ALA A 480 12.87 -7.27 9.92
N PHE A 481 13.61 -7.33 11.03
CA PHE A 481 13.29 -8.18 12.18
C PHE A 481 12.06 -7.72 12.97
N HIS A 482 11.62 -6.46 12.82
CA HIS A 482 10.44 -5.91 13.51
C HIS A 482 9.15 -6.09 12.70
N VAL A 483 9.26 -6.29 11.37
CA VAL A 483 8.12 -6.50 10.47
C VAL A 483 7.16 -7.58 10.97
N PRO A 484 7.62 -8.78 11.39
CA PRO A 484 6.70 -9.83 11.81
C PRO A 484 5.90 -9.47 13.08
N GLY A 485 6.48 -8.66 13.98
CA GLY A 485 5.76 -8.17 15.17
C GLY A 485 4.68 -7.14 14.80
N CYS A 486 4.91 -6.31 13.79
CA CYS A 486 3.89 -5.40 13.25
C CYS A 486 2.72 -6.17 12.62
N MET A 487 3.02 -7.20 11.82
CA MET A 487 1.98 -8.05 11.21
C MET A 487 1.10 -8.73 12.27
N GLU A 488 1.73 -9.27 13.30
CA GLU A 488 1.04 -9.93 14.42
C GLU A 488 0.09 -8.97 15.16
N LYS A 489 0.54 -7.73 15.38
CA LYS A 489 -0.23 -6.75 16.15
C LYS A 489 -1.33 -6.06 15.34
N PHE A 490 -1.06 -5.77 14.07
CA PHE A 490 -1.85 -4.82 13.29
C PHE A 490 -2.40 -5.37 11.97
N GLY A 491 -1.93 -6.53 11.49
CA GLY A 491 -2.27 -7.07 10.18
C GLY A 491 -1.50 -6.44 9.01
N GLU A 492 -1.84 -6.82 7.78
CA GLU A 492 -1.27 -6.25 6.55
C GLU A 492 -1.92 -4.90 6.21
N ARG A 493 -1.14 -4.06 5.51
CA ARG A 493 -1.61 -2.83 4.88
C ARG A 493 -1.30 -2.78 3.37
N LYS A 494 -2.16 -2.14 2.59
CA LYS A 494 -1.78 -1.55 1.28
C LYS A 494 -2.39 -0.17 1.14
N ASN A 495 -1.60 0.83 0.75
CA ASN A 495 -2.10 2.17 0.41
C ASN A 495 -1.65 2.53 -1.01
N ALA A 496 -2.55 3.12 -1.82
CA ALA A 496 -2.28 3.48 -3.21
C ALA A 496 -2.93 4.79 -3.70
N VAL A 497 -3.47 5.67 -2.85
CA VAL A 497 -4.52 6.62 -3.34
C VAL A 497 -4.02 7.98 -3.86
N VAL A 498 -3.13 8.70 -3.15
CA VAL A 498 -3.07 10.19 -3.33
C VAL A 498 -2.00 10.71 -4.30
N LYS A 499 -1.02 9.89 -4.69
CA LYS A 499 0.05 10.35 -5.60
C LYS A 499 -0.48 10.88 -6.94
N SER A 500 -1.60 10.35 -7.44
CA SER A 500 -2.24 10.78 -8.69
C SER A 500 -2.93 12.16 -8.59
N LEU A 501 -3.63 12.44 -7.48
CA LEU A 501 -4.43 13.66 -7.30
C LEU A 501 -3.56 14.91 -7.08
N ALA A 502 -2.42 14.75 -6.41
CA ALA A 502 -1.52 15.85 -6.10
C ALA A 502 -0.91 16.49 -7.36
N THR A 503 -0.81 15.73 -8.46
CA THR A 503 -0.35 16.22 -9.77
C THR A 503 -1.28 17.29 -10.36
N ILE A 504 -2.57 17.26 -10.01
CA ILE A 504 -3.63 18.02 -10.68
C ILE A 504 -4.15 19.19 -9.82
N ALA A 505 -3.86 19.21 -8.52
CA ALA A 505 -4.19 20.33 -7.64
C ALA A 505 -3.20 21.50 -7.86
N ASN A 506 -3.68 22.67 -8.30
CA ASN A 506 -2.86 23.87 -8.55
C ASN A 506 -3.47 25.10 -7.86
N GLY A 507 -2.65 26.09 -7.48
CA GLY A 507 -3.10 27.42 -7.02
C GLY A 507 -2.63 27.84 -5.62
N SER A 508 -3.02 29.06 -5.19
CA SER A 508 -2.66 29.66 -3.89
C SER A 508 -3.27 28.94 -2.68
N HIS A 509 -4.40 28.25 -2.85
CA HIS A 509 -5.07 27.43 -1.83
C HIS A 509 -4.84 25.93 -2.05
N LEU A 510 -3.63 25.54 -2.47
CA LEU A 510 -3.29 24.17 -2.87
C LEU A 510 -3.72 23.12 -1.83
N GLN A 511 -3.49 23.38 -0.55
CA GLN A 511 -3.76 22.45 0.54
C GLN A 511 -5.26 22.20 0.73
N GLN A 512 -6.06 23.26 0.81
CA GLN A 512 -7.52 23.17 0.91
C GLN A 512 -8.11 22.46 -0.31
N ASN A 513 -7.68 22.85 -1.52
CA ASN A 513 -8.13 22.23 -2.77
C ASN A 513 -7.75 20.74 -2.86
N LEU A 514 -6.54 20.39 -2.39
CA LEU A 514 -6.09 18.99 -2.35
C LEU A 514 -6.93 18.18 -1.38
N ASN A 515 -7.19 18.69 -0.18
CA ASN A 515 -8.04 18.00 0.81
C ASN A 515 -9.44 17.74 0.28
N MET A 516 -10.07 18.76 -0.30
CA MET A 516 -11.41 18.64 -0.86
C MET A 516 -11.49 17.62 -1.99
N ARG A 517 -10.53 17.68 -2.94
CA ARG A 517 -10.49 16.75 -4.06
C ARG A 517 -10.12 15.33 -3.63
N ALA A 518 -9.25 15.18 -2.64
CA ALA A 518 -8.92 13.88 -2.07
C ALA A 518 -10.11 13.26 -1.35
N ALA A 519 -10.83 14.04 -0.53
CA ALA A 519 -12.07 13.62 0.12
C ALA A 519 -13.13 13.20 -0.91
N TYR A 520 -13.41 14.05 -1.89
CA TYR A 520 -14.34 13.77 -2.97
C TYR A 520 -13.96 12.51 -3.74
N SER A 521 -12.70 12.41 -4.20
CA SER A 521 -12.24 11.26 -4.96
C SER A 521 -12.33 9.97 -4.15
N ASN A 522 -12.08 10.04 -2.84
CA ASN A 522 -12.18 8.88 -1.96
C ASN A 522 -13.64 8.44 -1.76
N VAL A 523 -14.52 9.37 -1.37
CA VAL A 523 -15.96 9.10 -1.16
C VAL A 523 -16.61 8.65 -2.47
N SER A 524 -16.36 9.35 -3.57
CA SER A 524 -16.89 9.03 -4.89
C SER A 524 -16.42 7.65 -5.36
N HIS A 525 -15.14 7.30 -5.17
CA HIS A 525 -14.63 5.97 -5.52
C HIS A 525 -15.35 4.85 -4.76
N ILE A 526 -15.62 5.07 -3.47
CA ILE A 526 -16.36 4.12 -2.64
C ILE A 526 -17.81 3.98 -3.11
N LEU A 527 -18.51 5.11 -3.33
CA LEU A 527 -19.91 5.12 -3.72
C LEU A 527 -20.16 4.56 -5.13
N GLN A 528 -19.24 4.79 -6.06
CA GLN A 528 -19.33 4.30 -7.43
C GLN A 528 -18.89 2.83 -7.57
N ASN A 529 -18.30 2.25 -6.53
CA ASN A 529 -17.91 0.85 -6.53
C ASN A 529 -18.87 0.04 -5.65
N PRO A 530 -19.96 -0.53 -6.21
CA PRO A 530 -20.96 -1.26 -5.44
C PRO A 530 -20.38 -2.48 -4.72
N LEU A 531 -19.22 -2.97 -5.15
CA LEU A 531 -18.51 -4.08 -4.53
C LEU A 531 -17.48 -3.65 -3.50
N PHE A 532 -17.29 -2.37 -3.20
CA PHE A 532 -16.21 -1.90 -2.33
C PHE A 532 -16.22 -2.61 -0.97
N PHE A 533 -17.40 -2.72 -0.36
CA PHE A 533 -17.64 -3.44 0.90
C PHE A 533 -18.31 -4.80 0.73
N SER A 534 -18.16 -5.40 -0.46
CA SER A 534 -18.51 -6.80 -0.71
C SER A 534 -17.25 -7.63 -0.87
N GLU A 535 -17.18 -8.76 -0.18
CA GLU A 535 -16.01 -9.65 -0.21
C GLU A 535 -15.82 -10.27 -1.60
N VAL A 536 -16.92 -10.62 -2.25
CA VAL A 536 -16.93 -11.30 -3.55
C VAL A 536 -18.07 -10.75 -4.43
N GLY A 537 -17.85 -10.66 -5.75
CA GLY A 537 -18.89 -10.27 -6.70
C GLY A 537 -18.37 -9.92 -8.09
N LEU A 538 -19.28 -9.82 -9.08
CA LEU A 538 -18.94 -9.41 -10.45
C LEU A 538 -18.85 -7.90 -10.58
N ARG A 539 -17.75 -7.40 -11.16
CA ARG A 539 -17.56 -5.97 -11.40
C ARG A 539 -18.09 -5.58 -12.78
N GLU A 540 -18.71 -4.41 -12.84
CA GLU A 540 -19.31 -3.89 -14.07
C GLU A 540 -18.32 -3.71 -15.23
N PRO A 541 -18.80 -3.80 -16.49
CA PRO A 541 -20.19 -4.10 -16.88
C PRO A 541 -20.55 -5.58 -16.66
N VAL A 542 -21.69 -5.83 -16.00
CA VAL A 542 -22.25 -7.16 -15.77
C VAL A 542 -23.37 -7.39 -16.78
N ARG A 543 -23.41 -8.56 -17.42
CA ARG A 543 -24.46 -8.94 -18.36
C ARG A 543 -25.09 -10.26 -17.97
N ASP A 544 -26.37 -10.43 -18.28
CA ASP A 544 -27.02 -11.73 -18.15
C ASP A 544 -26.52 -12.69 -19.25
N LEU A 545 -26.36 -13.96 -18.89
CA LEU A 545 -26.07 -15.07 -19.80
C LEU A 545 -27.20 -16.11 -19.72
N PRO A 546 -28.36 -15.87 -20.37
CA PRO A 546 -29.50 -16.79 -20.30
C PRO A 546 -29.15 -18.22 -20.76
N TRP A 547 -28.30 -18.34 -21.79
CA TRP A 547 -27.87 -19.65 -22.29
C TRP A 547 -27.08 -20.47 -21.25
N ALA A 548 -26.37 -19.81 -20.33
CA ALA A 548 -25.57 -20.47 -19.31
C ALA A 548 -26.42 -21.04 -18.17
N VAL A 549 -27.67 -20.59 -18.01
CA VAL A 549 -28.63 -21.15 -17.04
C VAL A 549 -28.87 -22.63 -17.35
N ALA A 550 -29.15 -22.96 -18.61
CA ALA A 550 -29.39 -24.34 -19.03
C ALA A 550 -28.14 -25.23 -18.83
N LEU A 551 -26.96 -24.69 -19.14
CA LEU A 551 -25.68 -25.40 -18.96
C LEU A 551 -25.42 -25.70 -17.47
N LEU A 552 -25.61 -24.70 -16.61
CA LEU A 552 -25.34 -24.83 -15.18
C LEU A 552 -26.41 -25.59 -14.41
N HIS A 553 -27.65 -25.65 -14.90
CA HIS A 553 -28.74 -26.37 -14.22
C HIS A 553 -28.41 -27.86 -13.98
N SER A 554 -27.59 -28.47 -14.83
CA SER A 554 -27.14 -29.86 -14.67
C SER A 554 -26.17 -30.07 -13.50
N VAL A 555 -25.44 -29.02 -13.11
CA VAL A 555 -24.40 -29.06 -12.06
C VAL A 555 -24.87 -28.35 -10.77
N LEU A 556 -25.73 -27.35 -10.92
CA LEU A 556 -26.32 -26.52 -9.88
C LEU A 556 -27.85 -26.50 -10.06
N PRO A 557 -28.58 -27.50 -9.55
CA PRO A 557 -30.02 -27.56 -9.66
C PRO A 557 -30.68 -26.30 -9.07
N GLY A 558 -31.65 -25.73 -9.78
CA GLY A 558 -32.40 -24.56 -9.30
C GLY A 558 -31.78 -23.19 -9.62
N VAL A 559 -30.68 -23.13 -10.37
CA VAL A 559 -30.16 -21.87 -10.95
C VAL A 559 -31.20 -21.26 -11.88
N GLN A 560 -31.50 -19.98 -11.69
CA GLN A 560 -32.44 -19.21 -12.52
C GLN A 560 -31.76 -18.10 -13.31
N GLN A 561 -30.69 -17.55 -12.76
CA GLN A 561 -29.98 -16.44 -13.37
C GLN A 561 -28.49 -16.73 -13.36
N VAL A 562 -27.86 -16.52 -14.51
CA VAL A 562 -26.40 -16.50 -14.63
C VAL A 562 -26.01 -15.16 -15.20
N LYS A 563 -25.10 -14.48 -14.51
CA LYS A 563 -24.48 -13.24 -14.93
C LYS A 563 -23.02 -13.49 -15.24
N ALA A 564 -22.48 -12.69 -16.14
CA ALA A 564 -21.07 -12.68 -16.45
C ALA A 564 -20.49 -11.28 -16.49
N ALA A 565 -19.19 -11.22 -16.19
CA ALA A 565 -18.39 -10.02 -16.33
C ALA A 565 -16.97 -10.37 -16.74
N ARG A 566 -16.23 -9.36 -17.19
CA ARG A 566 -14.78 -9.48 -17.42
C ARG A 566 -13.98 -9.50 -16.12
N PHE A 567 -14.57 -9.16 -14.99
CA PHE A 567 -13.86 -9.00 -13.72
C PHE A 567 -14.71 -9.54 -12.58
N MET A 568 -14.08 -10.30 -11.68
CA MET A 568 -14.65 -10.74 -10.42
C MET A 568 -13.77 -10.25 -9.27
N LYS A 569 -14.39 -9.61 -8.28
CA LYS A 569 -13.75 -9.38 -6.98
C LYS A 569 -13.87 -10.64 -6.14
N THR A 570 -12.80 -10.96 -5.43
CA THR A 570 -12.73 -12.04 -4.45
C THR A 570 -12.03 -11.56 -3.18
N ALA A 571 -12.14 -12.33 -2.10
CA ALA A 571 -11.37 -12.11 -0.88
C ALA A 571 -9.85 -12.05 -1.11
N LYS A 572 -9.36 -12.64 -2.22
CA LYS A 572 -7.94 -12.68 -2.59
C LYS A 572 -7.54 -11.61 -3.64
N GLY A 573 -8.48 -10.74 -4.01
CA GLY A 573 -8.29 -9.68 -4.99
C GLY A 573 -9.19 -9.82 -6.21
N THR A 574 -8.88 -9.07 -7.27
CA THR A 574 -9.64 -9.13 -8.53
C THR A 574 -9.05 -10.17 -9.47
N ILE A 575 -9.91 -10.97 -10.10
CA ILE A 575 -9.59 -11.86 -11.22
C ILE A 575 -10.21 -11.25 -12.47
N ALA A 576 -9.41 -11.10 -13.53
CA ALA A 576 -9.83 -10.56 -14.80
C ALA A 576 -9.91 -11.65 -15.89
N ALA A 577 -10.72 -11.40 -16.91
CA ALA A 577 -10.64 -12.11 -18.18
C ALA A 577 -9.23 -11.98 -18.76
N GLY A 578 -8.63 -13.12 -19.07
CA GLY A 578 -7.24 -13.28 -19.49
C GLY A 578 -6.29 -13.62 -18.33
N ASP A 579 -6.71 -13.52 -17.07
CA ASP A 579 -5.91 -14.02 -15.97
C ASP A 579 -5.87 -15.55 -15.98
N THR A 580 -4.81 -16.08 -15.40
CA THR A 580 -4.60 -17.51 -15.24
C THR A 580 -4.83 -17.86 -13.78
N ILE A 581 -5.77 -18.77 -13.53
CA ILE A 581 -6.07 -19.27 -12.19
C ILE A 581 -5.55 -20.69 -12.06
N TRP A 582 -4.98 -20.98 -10.90
CA TRP A 582 -4.55 -22.32 -10.53
C TRP A 582 -5.39 -22.82 -9.38
N LYS A 583 -5.76 -24.10 -9.45
CA LYS A 583 -6.41 -24.82 -8.36
C LYS A 583 -5.39 -25.77 -7.72
N PRO A 584 -4.90 -25.45 -6.51
CA PRO A 584 -4.04 -26.36 -5.76
C PRO A 584 -4.70 -27.74 -5.62
N GLY A 585 -3.96 -28.82 -5.89
CA GLY A 585 -4.43 -30.20 -5.72
C GLY A 585 -4.99 -30.89 -6.98
N THR A 586 -5.29 -30.16 -8.06
CA THR A 586 -5.75 -30.78 -9.33
C THR A 586 -4.75 -30.71 -10.46
N ALA A 587 -3.65 -29.97 -10.29
CA ALA A 587 -2.70 -29.64 -11.36
C ALA A 587 -3.36 -28.98 -12.61
N GLU A 588 -4.59 -28.49 -12.48
CA GLU A 588 -5.29 -27.76 -13.54
C GLU A 588 -4.96 -26.27 -13.43
N VAL A 589 -4.65 -25.68 -14.57
CA VAL A 589 -4.55 -24.24 -14.75
C VAL A 589 -5.64 -23.83 -15.72
N MET A 590 -6.31 -22.71 -15.49
CA MET A 590 -7.32 -22.19 -16.42
C MET A 590 -7.02 -20.75 -16.79
N VAL A 591 -7.08 -20.44 -18.08
CA VAL A 591 -7.11 -19.07 -18.58
C VAL A 591 -8.56 -18.63 -18.61
N VAL A 592 -8.89 -17.64 -17.78
CA VAL A 592 -10.27 -17.14 -17.60
C VAL A 592 -10.69 -16.39 -18.86
N ASP A 593 -11.75 -16.83 -19.53
CA ASP A 593 -12.42 -16.04 -20.56
C ASP A 593 -13.42 -15.08 -19.92
N GLU A 594 -14.23 -15.59 -18.98
CA GLU A 594 -15.31 -14.85 -18.33
C GLU A 594 -15.46 -15.26 -16.86
N CYS A 595 -15.83 -14.29 -16.02
CA CYS A 595 -16.22 -14.50 -14.64
C CYS A 595 -17.73 -14.65 -14.56
N LEU A 596 -18.23 -15.63 -13.81
CA LEU A 596 -19.64 -15.98 -13.72
C LEU A 596 -20.18 -15.83 -12.29
N GLN A 597 -21.45 -15.44 -12.18
CA GLN A 597 -22.25 -15.49 -10.96
C GLN A 597 -23.58 -16.13 -11.27
N ALA A 598 -23.93 -17.21 -10.57
CA ALA A 598 -25.22 -17.88 -10.71
C ALA A 598 -26.03 -17.70 -9.43
N ALA A 599 -27.33 -17.45 -9.57
CA ALA A 599 -28.26 -17.33 -8.45
C ALA A 599 -29.42 -18.33 -8.59
N SER A 600 -29.78 -18.97 -7.49
CA SER A 600 -30.88 -19.93 -7.39
C SER A 600 -32.14 -19.34 -6.75
N LEU A 601 -33.27 -20.04 -6.90
CA LEU A 601 -34.59 -19.67 -6.36
C LEU A 601 -34.62 -19.48 -4.84
N ASP A 602 -33.83 -20.26 -4.11
CA ASP A 602 -33.70 -20.20 -2.65
C ASP A 602 -32.80 -19.06 -2.16
N GLY A 603 -32.26 -18.25 -3.08
CA GLY A 603 -31.37 -17.13 -2.79
C GLY A 603 -29.89 -17.51 -2.68
N ALA A 604 -29.51 -18.78 -2.87
CA ALA A 604 -28.09 -19.15 -2.90
C ALA A 604 -27.39 -18.54 -4.12
N GLN A 605 -26.14 -18.11 -3.90
CA GLN A 605 -25.30 -17.53 -4.93
C GLN A 605 -24.02 -18.33 -5.10
N TRP A 606 -23.67 -18.56 -6.36
CA TRP A 606 -22.48 -19.26 -6.79
C TRP A 606 -21.65 -18.33 -7.64
N LEU A 607 -20.34 -18.47 -7.54
CA LEU A 607 -19.39 -17.78 -8.39
C LEU A 607 -18.56 -18.80 -9.13
N GLY A 608 -18.07 -18.45 -10.30
CA GLY A 608 -17.25 -19.34 -11.09
C GLY A 608 -16.55 -18.63 -12.23
N PHE A 609 -15.90 -19.42 -13.07
CA PHE A 609 -15.15 -18.95 -14.22
C PHE A 609 -15.46 -19.86 -15.40
N HIS A 610 -15.54 -19.24 -16.57
CA HIS A 610 -15.53 -19.93 -17.85
C HIS A 610 -14.20 -19.63 -18.54
N GLY A 611 -13.55 -20.64 -19.12
CA GLY A 611 -12.25 -20.45 -19.73
C GLY A 611 -11.66 -21.70 -20.38
N VAL A 612 -10.43 -21.56 -20.85
CA VAL A 612 -9.65 -22.65 -21.45
C VAL A 612 -8.87 -23.39 -20.37
N ILE A 613 -9.09 -24.69 -20.26
CA ILE A 613 -8.34 -25.55 -19.33
C ILE A 613 -6.97 -25.82 -19.94
N CYS A 614 -5.93 -25.72 -19.12
CA CYS A 614 -4.55 -26.01 -19.47
C CYS A 614 -4.08 -27.21 -18.66
N ASN A 615 -3.56 -28.21 -19.36
CA ASN A 615 -3.08 -29.45 -18.76
C ASN A 615 -1.59 -29.34 -18.47
N GLN A 616 -1.17 -29.90 -17.34
CA GLN A 616 0.24 -29.98 -16.99
C GLN A 616 0.94 -31.00 -17.89
N VAL A 617 1.97 -30.56 -18.62
CA VAL A 617 2.81 -31.40 -19.50
C VAL A 617 4.25 -31.55 -18.99
N GLY A 618 4.57 -30.91 -17.86
CA GLY A 618 5.84 -31.04 -17.16
C GLY A 618 5.76 -30.41 -15.76
N PRO A 619 6.83 -30.52 -14.93
CA PRO A 619 6.81 -30.06 -13.53
C PRO A 619 6.28 -28.63 -13.37
N ASP A 620 6.59 -27.76 -14.34
CA ASP A 620 6.18 -26.35 -14.36
C ASP A 620 5.70 -25.89 -15.75
N LEU A 621 5.29 -26.82 -16.62
CA LEU A 621 4.86 -26.51 -17.99
C LEU A 621 3.41 -26.90 -18.21
N PHE A 622 2.65 -25.97 -18.78
CA PHE A 622 1.23 -26.15 -19.08
C PHE A 622 0.98 -25.86 -20.56
N GLU A 623 0.20 -26.74 -21.19
CA GLU A 623 -0.29 -26.56 -22.56
C GLU A 623 -1.80 -26.37 -22.54
N ALA A 624 -2.29 -25.42 -23.33
CA ALA A 624 -3.71 -25.18 -23.46
C ALA A 624 -4.38 -26.40 -24.10
N SER A 625 -5.41 -26.92 -23.46
CA SER A 625 -6.29 -27.92 -24.08
C SER A 625 -7.24 -27.25 -25.06
N GLU A 626 -7.82 -28.03 -25.97
CA GLU A 626 -8.91 -27.54 -26.83
C GLU A 626 -10.24 -27.40 -26.05
N GLU A 627 -10.30 -27.92 -24.82
CA GLU A 627 -11.50 -27.93 -24.00
C GLU A 627 -11.71 -26.60 -23.26
N ARG A 628 -12.93 -26.07 -23.40
CA ARG A 628 -13.45 -24.98 -22.58
C ARG A 628 -14.35 -25.54 -21.50
N GLY A 629 -14.23 -25.02 -20.29
CA GLY A 629 -14.99 -25.50 -19.15
C GLY A 629 -15.47 -24.38 -18.24
N ILE A 630 -16.47 -24.71 -17.43
CA ILE A 630 -16.87 -23.89 -16.28
C ILE A 630 -16.31 -24.53 -15.01
N ARG A 631 -15.79 -23.70 -14.10
CA ARG A 631 -15.36 -24.11 -12.76
C ARG A 631 -16.00 -23.20 -11.72
N ALA A 632 -16.52 -23.78 -10.64
CA ALA A 632 -16.98 -23.01 -9.49
C ALA A 632 -15.78 -22.39 -8.76
N TRP A 633 -15.96 -21.17 -8.27
CA TRP A 633 -15.00 -20.47 -7.42
C TRP A 633 -15.01 -21.10 -6.04
N SER A 634 -13.81 -21.39 -5.55
CA SER A 634 -13.56 -21.62 -4.13
C SER A 634 -12.56 -20.59 -3.63
N SER A 635 -12.59 -20.30 -2.34
CA SER A 635 -11.63 -19.41 -1.68
C SER A 635 -10.18 -19.86 -1.86
N GLU A 636 -9.92 -21.11 -2.25
CA GLU A 636 -8.58 -21.64 -2.49
C GLU A 636 -7.96 -21.19 -3.82
N HIS A 637 -8.75 -20.79 -4.81
CA HIS A 637 -8.23 -20.42 -6.13
C HIS A 637 -7.37 -19.15 -6.05
N GLU A 638 -6.23 -19.17 -6.75
CA GLU A 638 -5.30 -18.04 -6.80
C GLU A 638 -4.91 -17.70 -8.24
N ALA A 639 -4.87 -16.40 -8.55
CA ALA A 639 -4.28 -15.91 -9.79
C ALA A 639 -2.75 -16.01 -9.67
N VAL A 640 -2.15 -16.86 -10.51
CA VAL A 640 -0.72 -17.15 -10.49
C VAL A 640 -0.08 -16.82 -11.84
N PRO A 641 1.18 -16.37 -11.84
CA PRO A 641 1.97 -16.28 -13.05
C PRO A 641 2.38 -17.71 -13.46
N VAL A 642 1.85 -18.20 -14.58
CA VAL A 642 2.18 -19.53 -15.11
C VAL A 642 2.97 -19.37 -16.40
N LYS A 643 3.97 -20.25 -16.58
CA LYS A 643 4.66 -20.44 -17.86
C LYS A 643 3.73 -21.13 -18.85
N LEU A 644 2.82 -20.36 -19.43
CA LEU A 644 1.95 -20.83 -20.50
C LEU A 644 2.70 -20.76 -21.83
N ARG A 645 3.16 -21.90 -22.35
CA ARG A 645 3.52 -22.00 -23.76
C ARG A 645 2.22 -22.09 -24.55
N LEU A 646 1.73 -20.94 -25.01
CA LEU A 646 0.72 -20.93 -26.07
C LEU A 646 1.39 -21.39 -27.36
N ARG A 647 1.35 -22.71 -27.64
CA ARG A 647 1.31 -23.13 -29.04
C ARG A 647 -0.02 -22.64 -29.57
N ILE A 648 0.00 -21.50 -30.25
CA ILE A 648 -1.10 -21.12 -31.13
C ILE A 648 -1.09 -22.20 -32.22
N LEU A 649 -1.86 -23.27 -32.02
CA LEU A 649 -2.40 -24.00 -33.15
C LEU A 649 -3.25 -22.97 -33.88
N GLN A 650 -2.71 -22.48 -34.99
CA GLN A 650 -3.51 -21.82 -36.01
C GLN A 650 -4.65 -22.79 -36.33
N ILE A 651 -5.82 -22.53 -35.75
CA ILE A 651 -7.05 -23.14 -36.23
C ILE A 651 -7.22 -22.58 -37.63
N TYR A 652 -6.85 -23.41 -38.59
CA TYR A 652 -7.30 -23.35 -39.97
C TYR A 652 -8.79 -22.99 -39.95
N ARG A 653 -9.14 -21.81 -40.47
CA ARG A 653 -10.51 -21.60 -40.93
C ARG A 653 -10.74 -22.60 -42.07
N PRO A 654 -11.74 -23.48 -42.02
CA PRO A 654 -12.21 -24.11 -43.25
C PRO A 654 -12.91 -23.01 -44.04
N GLY A 655 -12.32 -22.65 -45.18
CA GLY A 655 -13.07 -22.03 -46.25
C GLY A 655 -13.87 -23.11 -46.95
N SER A 656 -15.18 -23.14 -46.71
CA SER A 656 -16.26 -23.51 -47.63
C SER A 656 -17.57 -23.47 -46.85
#